data_AF-A0A7S4T1G0-F1
#
_entry.id   AF-A0A7S4T1G0-F1
#
_cell.length_a   1.000
_cell.length_b   1.000
_cell.length_c   1.000
_cell.angle_alpha   90.00
_cell.angle_beta   90.00
_cell.angle_gamma   90.00
#
_symmetry.space_group_name_H-M   'P 1'
#
loop_
_entity.id
_entity.type
_entity.pdbx_description
1 polymer ?
#
loop_
_entity_poly.entity_id
_entity_poly.type
_entity_poly.pdbx_seq_one_letter_code
_entity_poly.pdbx_strand_id
1 'polypeptide(L)'
;KDLEGGRPMAKSRIDGIYDVVLGEVPSESVGYLMAQNLAVKGFCVLNPGFEHGLLSQAVEDAKDLDYYQVNAAVLEGLLGPEGSASVADIERPEEDGASRGGETMRGMDGTLTRLGYLLEPYFGPLELDLTHRSAAVVHQSGDAEDVTPPLNEAMVSKWQSQFIRHRLMAIIFLGPRGGTLEMQPYGTEFADPHLVKTQPGTTVILRADTMSHTYMPDGEGMAISTFFMTDVLKKRTPQGGYHLIPCAKKIEDWTFQRLKELKLREAEGDPKWDPALPEGWRRAMNHSYRKGQISGVCGVGIHQPCCYDIDVWFSSTGAGVDYATEVPITRWNHDEHYDPNPESWHHGKTYCRHGSFAEGIELFDNKFFNLSPNEARGLDPHQRVLMEQGYNALSMMGHTKKNLMNAAVGTYIGCGTDEWFFHPTRGSMGGIMGSLCMFSGRLAFCLGTKGPAISLTTEAASGLACLKVAAESVQKKGLAVSNDSAVAIGVHFMIAPMWWKDHCMLGWYSHRGRCASFNAASDGYVRGDGCAALGLKGATQVVDGKVIENTKDKFIGIIAGCMQNQNGRVASLKTPHGPGMQEAMVEAIRNAGLSPLDLDSVEAHADGTFLSDAVESGAIWRAHRSEDHNDPLVMLAIKSQMCNQIECCGLSAFLRMIYSAQWGYITPNIHLTQVNPHLDVFEQAQMIATETMNVPYRSSYGGVFNSGFGGTNVYMVGWGTVDSEKVRPPPPRQPKEVLYWPGGGGDLEGVMLPRRPDAYMIVGTWSKWEEAQRMRPEGNGEYSYIVTLGENRWEQFQIWLDGDPGRVLHPGRPKMSEFSAVYGPDEGVKGGAEVGRTGQAPTWLIDGREVPGSYSREALAYKGMLETVKESDSAGLVCGDGYGALPGDQYRVLLRVTGKWRMVSWDKVTSISEDALATYTPGTYYVAGSWKRWALEEMTQDPSIPGLYKIEVRLMSDIGDFQIVRDKDWSQVFFPNPYYAGDGDAEILGPDTVVEGQTWCIDGRPGDKVTISFQRTYEGGREVRKVSWERTGHDALTITERWMATSRR
;
A
#
# COMPACT_ATOMS: atom_id res chain seq x y z
N LYS A 1 -38.84 13.20 39.72
CA LYS A 1 -39.75 14.04 40.53
C LYS A 1 -38.99 15.33 40.82
N ASP A 2 -39.08 16.41 40.07
CA ASP A 2 -40.07 16.81 39.07
C ASP A 2 -39.39 17.49 37.87
N LEU A 3 -40.01 17.29 36.70
CA LEU A 3 -39.66 17.79 35.39
C LEU A 3 -40.38 19.12 35.17
N GLU A 4 -39.69 20.26 35.28
CA GLU A 4 -40.10 21.52 34.63
C GLU A 4 -38.85 22.32 34.27
N GLY A 5 -38.78 22.78 33.02
CA GLY A 5 -37.73 23.67 32.51
C GLY A 5 -36.94 23.05 31.36
N GLY A 6 -37.37 23.34 30.12
CA GLY A 6 -36.66 22.96 28.91
C GLY A 6 -35.19 23.39 28.97
N ARG A 7 -34.28 22.42 28.90
CA ARG A 7 -32.86 22.69 28.66
C ARG A 7 -32.65 22.74 27.15
N PRO A 8 -32.07 23.81 26.58
CA PRO A 8 -31.51 23.75 25.25
C PRO A 8 -30.32 22.77 25.32
N MET A 9 -30.42 21.60 24.70
CA MET A 9 -29.34 20.61 24.71
C MET A 9 -28.32 20.85 23.60
N ALA A 10 -27.05 20.80 24.03
CA ALA A 10 -25.79 20.70 23.29
C ALA A 10 -25.40 21.87 22.37
N LYS A 11 -25.26 23.07 22.95
CA LYS A 11 -24.15 23.97 22.61
C LYS A 11 -23.33 24.17 23.87
N SER A 12 -22.06 23.78 23.84
CA SER A 12 -21.10 24.38 24.75
C SER A 12 -20.17 25.28 23.94
N ARG A 13 -20.74 26.37 23.40
CA ARG A 13 -19.98 27.60 23.19
C ARG A 13 -20.14 28.40 24.47
N ILE A 14 -19.29 28.13 25.46
CA ILE A 14 -19.07 29.11 26.53
C ILE A 14 -18.21 30.21 25.90
N ASP A 15 -18.81 31.36 25.63
CA ASP A 15 -18.17 32.58 25.11
C ASP A 15 -17.36 32.44 23.80
N GLY A 16 -17.52 31.32 23.07
CA GLY A 16 -16.86 31.07 21.78
C GLY A 16 -15.38 30.65 21.87
N ILE A 17 -14.89 30.31 23.07
CA ILE A 17 -13.47 29.95 23.30
C ILE A 17 -13.20 28.46 23.06
N TYR A 18 -14.11 27.58 23.51
CA TYR A 18 -13.97 26.12 23.40
C TYR A 18 -14.98 25.55 22.41
N ASP A 19 -14.58 24.53 21.65
CA ASP A 19 -15.48 23.76 20.79
C ASP A 19 -16.23 22.68 21.58
N VAL A 20 -15.56 22.11 22.59
CA VAL A 20 -16.10 21.04 23.43
C VAL A 20 -15.65 21.25 24.89
N VAL A 21 -16.59 21.21 25.83
CA VAL A 21 -16.34 21.27 27.27
C VAL A 21 -16.71 19.93 27.89
N LEU A 22 -15.72 19.22 28.45
CA LEU A 22 -15.94 17.93 29.10
C LEU A 22 -16.79 18.13 30.37
N GLY A 23 -17.85 17.34 30.51
CA GLY A 23 -18.79 17.41 31.64
C GLY A 23 -20.09 18.17 31.33
N GLU A 24 -20.10 19.08 30.34
CA GLU A 24 -21.32 19.71 29.84
C GLU A 24 -21.94 18.97 28.65
N VAL A 25 -21.10 18.25 27.90
CA VAL A 25 -21.50 17.40 26.79
C VAL A 25 -21.61 15.94 27.27
N PRO A 26 -22.66 15.18 26.87
CA PRO A 26 -22.73 13.76 27.13
C PRO A 26 -21.45 13.04 26.69
N SER A 27 -20.92 12.13 27.51
CA SER A 27 -19.64 11.46 27.26
C SER A 27 -19.57 10.74 25.91
N GLU A 28 -20.71 10.23 25.45
CA GLU A 28 -20.85 9.52 24.17
C GLU A 28 -20.72 10.45 22.95
N SER A 29 -21.02 11.75 23.11
CA SER A 29 -21.01 12.73 22.02
C SER A 29 -19.68 13.48 21.88
N VAL A 30 -18.79 13.38 22.88
CA VAL A 30 -17.49 14.10 22.89
C VAL A 30 -16.63 13.69 21.70
N GLY A 31 -16.46 12.38 21.47
CA GLY A 31 -15.65 11.87 20.36
C GLY A 31 -16.17 12.31 18.99
N TYR A 32 -17.50 12.30 18.82
CA TYR A 32 -18.17 12.76 17.61
C TYR A 32 -17.89 14.25 17.32
N LEU A 33 -18.07 15.12 18.32
CA LEU A 33 -17.81 16.56 18.15
C LEU A 33 -16.33 16.85 17.88
N MET A 34 -15.41 16.12 18.51
CA MET A 34 -13.98 16.24 18.22
C MET A 34 -13.68 15.85 16.77
N ALA A 35 -14.19 14.71 16.31
CA ALA A 35 -14.01 14.23 14.94
C ALA A 35 -14.60 15.21 13.91
N GLN A 36 -15.79 15.74 14.20
CA GLN A 36 -16.45 16.73 13.35
C GLN A 36 -15.59 17.99 13.20
N ASN A 37 -15.07 18.54 14.30
CA ASN A 37 -14.20 19.72 14.26
C ASN A 37 -12.88 19.44 13.51
N LEU A 38 -12.28 18.27 13.71
CA LEU A 38 -11.08 17.84 12.96
C LEU A 38 -11.35 17.73 11.46
N ALA A 39 -12.49 17.17 11.04
CA ALA A 39 -12.88 17.09 9.63
C ALA A 39 -13.14 18.48 9.03
N VAL A 40 -13.81 19.33 9.81
CA VAL A 40 -14.29 20.63 9.37
C VAL A 40 -13.17 21.65 9.26
N LYS A 41 -12.44 21.90 10.34
CA LYS A 41 -11.44 22.98 10.42
C LYS A 41 -10.02 22.52 10.70
N GLY A 42 -9.81 21.21 10.85
CA GLY A 42 -8.51 20.61 11.09
C GLY A 42 -8.12 20.52 12.56
N PHE A 43 -8.75 21.27 13.47
CA PHE A 43 -8.46 21.26 14.91
C PHE A 43 -9.74 21.28 15.76
N CYS A 44 -9.62 20.91 17.02
CA CYS A 44 -10.67 21.02 18.04
C CYS A 44 -10.07 21.55 19.35
N VAL A 45 -10.66 22.61 19.90
CA VAL A 45 -10.27 23.23 21.17
C VAL A 45 -11.18 22.70 22.28
N LEU A 46 -10.56 22.11 23.31
CA LEU A 46 -11.20 21.37 24.38
C LEU A 46 -10.95 22.06 25.72
N ASN A 47 -12.00 22.14 26.55
CA ASN A 47 -11.85 22.35 27.98
C ASN A 47 -12.06 21.01 28.70
N PRO A 48 -10.99 20.35 29.16
CA PRO A 48 -11.08 19.08 29.85
C PRO A 48 -11.55 19.19 31.32
N GLY A 49 -11.64 20.41 31.87
CA GLY A 49 -12.08 20.62 33.25
C GLY A 49 -11.02 20.34 34.31
N PHE A 50 -9.73 20.53 34.00
CA PHE A 50 -8.66 20.36 34.99
C PHE A 50 -8.79 21.35 36.15
N GLU A 51 -8.63 20.85 37.38
CA GLU A 51 -8.55 21.70 38.57
C GLU A 51 -7.24 22.51 38.57
N HIS A 52 -7.31 23.77 39.00
CA HIS A 52 -6.14 24.66 39.02
C HIS A 52 -4.98 24.11 39.88
N GLY A 53 -5.29 23.42 40.98
CA GLY A 53 -4.26 22.78 41.82
C GLY A 53 -3.49 21.68 41.11
N LEU A 54 -4.18 20.88 40.28
CA LEU A 54 -3.57 19.81 39.48
C LEU A 54 -2.61 20.38 38.43
N LEU A 55 -3.01 21.46 37.74
CA LEU A 55 -2.17 22.14 36.75
C LEU A 55 -0.93 22.77 37.39
N SER A 56 -1.07 23.40 38.55
CA SER A 56 0.07 23.96 39.28
C SER A 56 1.06 22.88 39.72
N GLN A 57 0.56 21.73 40.18
CA GLN A 57 1.42 20.59 40.51
C GLN A 57 2.10 19.99 39.27
N ALA A 58 1.39 19.87 38.14
CA ALA A 58 1.97 19.39 36.89
C ALA A 58 3.10 20.31 36.37
N VAL A 59 2.94 21.63 36.55
CA VAL A 59 3.98 22.62 36.24
C VAL A 59 5.21 22.43 37.13
N GLU A 60 5.05 22.17 38.44
CA GLU A 60 6.18 21.88 39.31
C GLU A 60 6.86 20.55 38.96
N ASP A 61 6.09 19.48 38.78
CA ASP A 61 6.60 18.15 38.39
C ASP A 61 7.36 18.22 37.05
N ALA A 62 6.91 19.05 36.12
CA ALA A 62 7.54 19.25 34.82
C ALA A 62 8.89 19.98 34.88
N LYS A 63 9.17 20.78 35.93
CA LYS A 63 10.46 21.48 36.08
C LYS A 63 11.62 20.54 36.40
N ASP A 64 11.32 19.38 36.98
CA ASP A 64 12.32 18.38 37.39
C ASP A 64 12.73 17.43 36.25
N LEU A 65 12.24 17.66 35.03
CA LEU A 65 12.58 16.87 33.84
C LEU A 65 13.91 17.31 33.20
N ASP A 66 14.56 16.39 32.49
CA ASP A 66 15.81 16.65 31.78
C ASP A 66 15.55 17.30 30.41
N TYR A 67 15.56 18.64 30.37
CA TYR A 67 15.34 19.42 29.15
C TYR A 67 16.56 19.47 28.23
N TYR A 68 16.31 19.40 26.92
CA TYR A 68 17.31 19.58 25.88
C TYR A 68 16.78 20.45 24.72
N GLN A 69 17.68 21.11 24.00
CA GLN A 69 17.34 21.93 22.84
C GLN A 69 17.28 21.09 21.56
N VAL A 70 16.45 21.51 20.59
CA VAL A 70 16.30 20.86 19.29
C VAL A 70 16.53 21.83 18.14
N ASN A 71 16.89 21.29 16.97
CA ASN A 71 17.15 22.09 15.77
C ASN A 71 15.87 22.78 15.24
N ALA A 72 16.03 23.95 14.59
CA ALA A 72 14.95 24.70 13.94
C ALA A 72 14.03 23.86 13.04
N ALA A 73 14.55 22.91 12.26
CA ALA A 73 13.74 22.05 11.40
C ALA A 73 12.82 21.10 12.20
N VAL A 74 13.20 20.72 13.42
CA VAL A 74 12.38 19.91 14.32
C VAL A 74 11.33 20.78 15.01
N LEU A 75 11.69 22.02 15.38
CA LEU A 75 10.78 22.98 16.03
C LEU A 75 9.55 23.28 15.17
N GLU A 76 9.70 23.32 13.84
CA GLU A 76 8.59 23.47 12.88
C GLU A 76 7.54 22.35 12.96
N GLY A 77 7.91 21.15 13.42
CA GLY A 77 6.98 20.04 13.68
C GLY A 77 6.46 19.98 15.12
N LEU A 78 7.06 20.74 16.04
CA LEU A 78 6.66 20.87 17.44
C LEU A 78 5.84 22.15 17.62
N LEU A 79 6.05 22.95 18.66
CA LEU A 79 5.28 24.18 18.90
C LEU A 79 6.01 25.46 18.43
N GLY A 80 6.97 25.33 17.52
CA GLY A 80 7.80 26.44 17.04
C GLY A 80 8.90 26.87 18.02
N PRO A 81 9.69 27.91 17.68
CA PRO A 81 10.89 28.29 18.42
C PRO A 81 10.59 28.85 19.83
N GLU A 82 9.57 29.69 19.97
CA GLU A 82 9.20 30.26 21.27
C GLU A 82 8.46 29.23 22.15
N GLY A 83 7.57 28.44 21.55
CA GLY A 83 6.75 27.45 22.25
C GLY A 83 7.47 26.14 22.59
N SER A 84 8.66 25.89 22.03
CA SER A 84 9.46 24.67 22.26
C SER A 84 10.95 24.97 22.38
N ALA A 85 11.32 26.07 23.04
CA ALA A 85 12.72 26.48 23.22
C ALA A 85 13.58 25.34 23.80
N SER A 86 13.02 24.60 24.76
CA SER A 86 13.56 23.31 25.21
C SER A 86 12.44 22.29 25.35
N VAL A 87 12.80 21.01 25.23
CA VAL A 87 11.87 19.88 25.34
C VAL A 87 12.41 18.78 26.24
N ALA A 88 11.52 18.03 26.88
CA ALA A 88 11.84 16.86 27.67
C ALA A 88 10.89 15.70 27.34
N ASP A 89 11.39 14.47 27.38
CA ASP A 89 10.56 13.28 27.18
C ASP A 89 9.92 12.83 28.50
N ILE A 90 8.67 12.35 28.43
CA ILE A 90 8.07 11.59 29.53
C ILE A 90 8.44 10.12 29.35
N GLU A 91 9.30 9.60 30.22
CA GLU A 91 9.73 8.20 30.20
C GLU A 91 8.53 7.27 30.41
N ARG A 92 8.45 6.20 29.59
CA ARG A 92 7.52 5.09 29.86
C ARG A 92 8.07 4.30 31.05
N PRO A 93 7.23 3.86 32.01
CA PRO A 93 7.72 3.15 33.18
C PRO A 93 8.48 1.88 32.77
N GLU A 94 9.70 1.72 33.28
CA GLU A 94 10.34 0.42 33.37
C GLU A 94 9.59 -0.47 34.37
N GLU A 95 9.72 -1.80 34.25
CA GLU A 95 9.04 -2.78 35.11
C GLU A 95 9.33 -2.57 36.62
N ASP A 96 10.39 -1.81 36.96
CA ASP A 96 10.86 -1.52 38.32
C ASP A 96 10.37 -0.18 38.92
N GLY A 97 9.12 0.21 38.65
CA GLY A 97 8.29 1.03 39.56
C GLY A 97 8.71 2.48 39.90
N ALA A 98 9.87 2.97 39.48
CA ALA A 98 10.35 4.32 39.77
C ALA A 98 10.36 5.19 38.49
N SER A 99 9.20 5.73 38.11
CA SER A 99 9.14 6.70 37.00
C SER A 99 9.43 8.12 37.49
N ARG A 100 10.40 8.79 36.86
CA ARG A 100 10.69 10.22 37.09
C ARG A 100 9.63 11.06 36.35
N GLY A 101 8.95 11.96 37.06
CA GLY A 101 7.89 12.82 36.51
C GLY A 101 6.65 13.02 37.41
N GLY A 102 6.57 12.35 38.56
CA GLY A 102 5.44 12.50 39.49
C GLY A 102 4.14 11.83 39.01
N GLU A 103 3.19 11.59 39.94
CA GLU A 103 1.89 11.01 39.60
C GLU A 103 1.04 11.94 38.69
N THR A 104 1.25 13.25 38.80
CA THR A 104 0.48 14.28 38.08
C THR A 104 0.76 14.27 36.58
N MET A 105 2.04 14.25 36.17
CA MET A 105 2.39 14.21 34.74
C MET A 105 1.96 12.90 34.09
N ARG A 106 1.98 11.79 34.82
CA ARG A 106 1.39 10.53 34.37
C ARG A 106 -0.12 10.65 34.17
N GLY A 107 -0.81 11.37 35.05
CA GLY A 107 -2.24 11.68 34.86
C GLY A 107 -2.51 12.51 33.60
N MET A 108 -1.65 13.50 33.30
CA MET A 108 -1.72 14.29 32.06
C MET A 108 -1.47 13.42 30.83
N ASP A 109 -0.45 12.55 30.87
CA ASP A 109 -0.15 11.58 29.83
C ASP A 109 -1.32 10.60 29.58
N GLY A 110 -1.97 10.14 30.64
CA GLY A 110 -3.17 9.32 30.58
C GLY A 110 -4.36 10.05 29.95
N THR A 111 -4.48 11.36 30.16
CA THR A 111 -5.53 12.17 29.52
C THR A 111 -5.34 12.25 28.01
N LEU A 112 -4.10 12.44 27.55
CA LEU A 112 -3.76 12.38 26.12
C LEU A 112 -4.13 11.01 25.50
N THR A 113 -3.92 9.91 26.24
CA THR A 113 -4.33 8.57 25.79
C THR A 113 -5.85 8.44 25.70
N ARG A 114 -6.59 8.99 26.67
CA ARG A 114 -8.06 8.99 26.67
C ARG A 114 -8.65 9.74 25.49
N LEU A 115 -8.03 10.85 25.05
CA LEU A 115 -8.46 11.56 23.83
C LEU A 115 -8.32 10.67 22.59
N GLY A 116 -7.29 9.83 22.53
CA GLY A 116 -7.12 8.81 21.48
C GLY A 116 -8.28 7.82 21.44
N TYR A 117 -8.64 7.24 22.59
CA TYR A 117 -9.76 6.29 22.69
C TYR A 117 -11.12 6.93 22.33
N LEU A 118 -11.32 8.20 22.65
CA LEU A 118 -12.55 8.91 22.26
C LEU A 118 -12.66 9.12 20.74
N LEU A 119 -11.52 9.21 20.03
CA LEU A 119 -11.46 9.41 18.59
C LEU A 119 -11.35 8.13 17.77
N GLU A 120 -10.90 7.02 18.37
CA GLU A 120 -10.67 5.74 17.69
C GLU A 120 -11.84 5.28 16.80
N PRO A 121 -13.12 5.36 17.23
CA PRO A 121 -14.26 4.99 16.37
C PRO A 121 -14.40 5.84 15.10
N TYR A 122 -13.80 7.02 15.08
CA TYR A 122 -13.94 8.03 14.01
C TYR A 122 -12.71 8.13 13.09
N PHE A 123 -11.66 7.32 13.32
CA PHE A 123 -10.47 7.30 12.47
C PHE A 123 -10.80 6.91 11.01
N GLY A 124 -11.63 5.89 10.80
CA GLY A 124 -12.10 5.49 9.46
C GLY A 124 -12.81 6.63 8.70
N PRO A 125 -13.86 7.26 9.27
CA PRO A 125 -14.53 8.43 8.69
C PRO A 125 -13.61 9.63 8.40
N LEU A 126 -12.58 9.84 9.23
CA LEU A 126 -11.56 10.87 9.05
C LEU A 126 -10.48 10.48 8.03
N GLU A 127 -10.51 9.25 7.50
CA GLU A 127 -9.51 8.65 6.62
C GLU A 127 -8.10 8.64 7.27
N LEU A 128 -8.08 8.39 8.57
CA LEU A 128 -6.87 8.29 9.38
C LEU A 128 -6.63 6.82 9.76
N ASP A 129 -5.44 6.30 9.43
CA ASP A 129 -5.05 4.92 9.77
C ASP A 129 -4.10 4.90 10.98
N LEU A 130 -4.60 5.35 12.15
CA LEU A 130 -3.80 5.52 13.36
C LEU A 130 -3.80 4.25 14.21
N THR A 131 -2.62 3.80 14.63
CA THR A 131 -2.48 2.56 15.42
C THR A 131 -1.79 2.73 16.75
N HIS A 132 -1.04 3.81 16.94
CA HIS A 132 -0.26 4.03 18.15
C HIS A 132 0.05 5.52 18.36
N ARG A 133 0.55 5.82 19.56
CA ARG A 133 0.88 7.17 20.03
C ARG A 133 2.38 7.27 20.34
N SER A 134 2.98 8.44 20.15
CA SER A 134 4.35 8.72 20.58
C SER A 134 4.41 8.78 22.12
N ALA A 135 5.62 8.74 22.67
CA ALA A 135 5.81 9.25 24.04
C ALA A 135 5.36 10.73 24.09
N ALA A 136 4.84 11.16 25.24
CA ALA A 136 4.55 12.57 25.44
C ALA A 136 5.86 13.35 25.55
N VAL A 137 5.84 14.55 25.00
CA VAL A 137 6.94 15.51 25.04
C VAL A 137 6.46 16.73 25.80
N VAL A 138 7.22 17.16 26.79
CA VAL A 138 7.00 18.40 27.51
C VAL A 138 7.78 19.50 26.81
N HIS A 139 7.13 20.63 26.60
CA HIS A 139 7.64 21.81 25.94
C HIS A 139 7.75 22.91 26.97
N GLN A 140 8.94 23.50 27.08
CA GLN A 140 9.18 24.68 27.88
C GLN A 140 9.40 25.87 26.95
N SER A 141 8.63 26.92 27.18
CA SER A 141 8.80 28.19 26.48
C SER A 141 10.11 28.86 26.85
N GLY A 142 10.67 29.62 25.94
CA GLY A 142 11.82 30.47 26.22
C GLY A 142 11.93 31.61 25.22
N ASP A 143 12.88 32.50 25.46
CA ASP A 143 13.25 33.50 24.46
C ASP A 143 13.75 32.77 23.21
N ALA A 144 13.33 33.24 22.03
CA ALA A 144 13.82 32.73 20.75
C ALA A 144 15.32 33.06 20.62
N GLU A 145 16.19 32.21 21.19
CA GLU A 145 17.62 32.31 20.92
C GLU A 145 17.87 31.96 19.45
N ASP A 146 18.52 32.86 18.71
CA ASP A 146 18.84 32.71 17.28
C ASP A 146 19.68 31.46 16.93
N VAL A 147 20.14 30.70 17.93
CA VAL A 147 21.11 29.60 17.76
C VAL A 147 20.54 28.27 18.27
N THR A 148 19.76 27.60 17.43
CA THR A 148 19.40 26.19 17.65
C THR A 148 20.61 25.27 17.38
N PRO A 149 20.76 24.13 18.09
CA PRO A 149 21.81 23.17 17.80
C PRO A 149 21.72 22.63 16.36
N PRO A 150 22.84 22.29 15.69
CA PRO A 150 22.80 21.71 14.36
C PRO A 150 22.12 20.34 14.38
N LEU A 151 21.45 20.00 13.28
CA LEU A 151 20.95 18.65 13.05
C LEU A 151 22.09 17.63 13.19
N ASN A 152 21.80 16.54 13.89
CA ASN A 152 22.70 15.41 14.08
C ASN A 152 21.93 14.09 13.92
N GLU A 153 22.68 12.99 13.82
CA GLU A 153 22.18 11.66 13.53
C GLU A 153 21.20 11.15 14.61
N ALA A 154 21.44 11.46 15.89
CA ALA A 154 20.57 11.07 17.00
C ALA A 154 19.22 11.79 16.96
N MET A 155 19.22 13.10 16.73
CA MET A 155 18.00 13.90 16.58
C MET A 155 17.15 13.42 15.40
N VAL A 156 17.76 13.19 14.24
CA VAL A 156 17.06 12.72 13.05
C VAL A 156 16.45 11.33 13.29
N SER A 157 17.20 10.42 13.89
CA SER A 157 16.70 9.06 14.19
C SER A 157 15.45 9.08 15.08
N LYS A 158 15.40 10.01 16.04
CA LYS A 158 14.24 10.22 16.91
C LYS A 158 13.05 10.85 16.19
N TRP A 159 13.26 11.97 15.50
CA TRP A 159 12.17 12.82 15.03
C TRP A 159 11.67 12.49 13.62
N GLN A 160 12.54 12.05 12.72
CA GLN A 160 12.17 11.76 11.33
C GLN A 160 11.07 10.69 11.26
N SER A 161 11.21 9.61 12.05
CA SER A 161 10.22 8.54 12.09
C SER A 161 8.85 9.02 12.58
N GLN A 162 8.82 9.96 13.54
CA GLN A 162 7.57 10.53 14.06
C GLN A 162 6.92 11.44 13.03
N PHE A 163 7.67 12.36 12.41
CA PHE A 163 7.12 13.31 11.46
C PHE A 163 6.65 12.68 10.15
N ILE A 164 7.23 11.56 9.72
CA ILE A 164 6.72 10.80 8.56
C ILE A 164 5.35 10.16 8.87
N ARG A 165 5.11 9.76 10.13
CA ARG A 165 3.99 8.88 10.52
C ARG A 165 2.84 9.59 11.23
N HIS A 166 3.09 10.72 11.89
CA HIS A 166 2.06 11.44 12.61
C HIS A 166 0.98 11.97 11.66
N ARG A 167 -0.25 11.99 12.15
CA ARG A 167 -1.37 12.66 11.48
C ARG A 167 -2.11 13.60 12.41
N LEU A 168 -2.24 13.24 13.69
CA LEU A 168 -2.80 14.10 14.71
C LEU A 168 -1.74 14.45 15.75
N MET A 169 -1.85 15.65 16.31
CA MET A 169 -1.13 16.09 17.50
C MET A 169 -2.15 16.54 18.55
N ALA A 170 -1.99 16.08 19.77
CA ALA A 170 -2.75 16.58 20.92
C ALA A 170 -1.82 17.34 21.85
N ILE A 171 -2.26 18.49 22.33
CA ILE A 171 -1.48 19.45 23.13
C ILE A 171 -2.33 19.84 24.33
N ILE A 172 -1.76 19.78 25.54
CA ILE A 172 -2.36 20.35 26.75
C ILE A 172 -1.44 21.49 27.21
N PHE A 173 -2.00 22.70 27.33
CA PHE A 173 -1.28 23.87 27.84
C PHE A 173 -1.34 23.87 29.37
N LEU A 174 -0.20 23.71 30.05
CA LEU A 174 -0.13 23.53 31.50
C LEU A 174 -0.14 24.86 32.27
N GLY A 175 0.40 25.93 31.69
CA GLY A 175 0.58 27.23 32.36
C GLY A 175 2.03 27.46 32.81
N PRO A 176 2.30 28.40 33.75
CA PRO A 176 1.36 29.14 34.58
C PRO A 176 0.66 30.31 33.86
N ARG A 177 1.19 30.79 32.72
CA ARG A 177 0.54 31.83 31.91
C ARG A 177 -0.13 31.23 30.66
N GLY A 178 -1.05 31.99 30.09
CA GLY A 178 -1.66 31.65 28.81
C GLY A 178 -0.73 31.94 27.63
N GLY A 179 -1.30 31.93 26.44
CA GLY A 179 -0.61 32.30 25.22
C GLY A 179 -1.54 32.26 24.01
N THR A 180 -0.94 32.20 22.83
CA THR A 180 -1.67 32.12 21.56
C THR A 180 -1.08 31.00 20.72
N LEU A 181 -1.92 30.03 20.34
CA LEU A 181 -1.59 29.03 19.34
C LEU A 181 -2.03 29.54 17.96
N GLU A 182 -1.05 29.79 17.11
CA GLU A 182 -1.23 30.10 15.70
C GLU A 182 -1.32 28.80 14.90
N MET A 183 -2.30 28.69 14.00
CA MET A 183 -2.44 27.55 13.09
C MET A 183 -2.73 28.04 11.67
N GLN A 184 -2.34 27.26 10.65
CA GLN A 184 -2.63 27.54 9.25
C GLN A 184 -2.53 26.26 8.39
N PRO A 185 -3.41 26.01 7.40
CA PRO A 185 -3.25 24.90 6.48
C PRO A 185 -1.95 25.02 5.66
N TYR A 186 -1.30 23.90 5.39
CA TYR A 186 -0.15 23.89 4.49
C TYR A 186 -0.57 24.31 3.07
N GLY A 187 0.27 25.09 2.40
CA GLY A 187 0.02 25.55 1.02
C GLY A 187 -0.96 26.73 0.90
N THR A 188 -1.45 27.29 2.01
CA THR A 188 -2.27 28.51 2.03
C THR A 188 -1.50 29.71 2.55
N GLU A 189 -0.33 30.02 1.98
CA GLU A 189 0.56 31.10 2.44
C GLU A 189 -0.09 32.51 2.41
N PHE A 190 -1.18 32.68 1.65
CA PHE A 190 -1.95 33.91 1.57
C PHE A 190 -3.17 33.95 2.52
N ALA A 191 -3.38 32.92 3.32
CA ALA A 191 -4.44 32.87 4.32
C ALA A 191 -4.00 33.52 5.63
N ASP A 192 -4.89 34.29 6.26
CA ASP A 192 -4.62 34.75 7.62
C ASP A 192 -4.60 33.52 8.54
N PRO A 193 -3.60 33.44 9.44
CA PRO A 193 -3.54 32.36 10.40
C PRO A 193 -4.68 32.46 11.41
N HIS A 194 -5.13 31.32 11.91
CA HIS A 194 -6.15 31.28 12.95
C HIS A 194 -5.48 31.26 14.32
N LEU A 195 -5.88 32.20 15.17
CA LEU A 195 -5.30 32.39 16.50
C LEU A 195 -6.24 31.84 17.58
N VAL A 196 -5.78 30.82 18.29
CA VAL A 196 -6.48 30.26 19.46
C VAL A 196 -5.80 30.79 20.72
N LYS A 197 -6.52 31.60 21.51
CA LYS A 197 -6.06 32.02 22.83
C LYS A 197 -6.10 30.84 23.79
N THR A 198 -4.98 30.55 24.44
CA THR A 198 -4.83 29.44 25.38
C THR A 198 -4.80 29.95 26.81
N GLN A 199 -5.41 29.18 27.71
CA GLN A 199 -5.31 29.34 29.17
C GLN A 199 -4.81 28.02 29.78
N PRO A 200 -4.24 28.02 31.00
CA PRO A 200 -3.89 26.78 31.69
C PRO A 200 -5.04 25.78 31.69
N GLY A 201 -4.78 24.56 31.22
CA GLY A 201 -5.75 23.48 31.03
C GLY A 201 -6.38 23.41 29.64
N THR A 202 -6.23 24.43 28.79
CA THR A 202 -6.70 24.38 27.39
C THR A 202 -6.05 23.20 26.69
N THR A 203 -6.85 22.40 26.00
CA THR A 203 -6.37 21.25 25.23
C THR A 203 -6.72 21.44 23.77
N VAL A 204 -5.78 21.23 22.86
CA VAL A 204 -6.01 21.32 21.41
C VAL A 204 -5.63 19.99 20.78
N ILE A 205 -6.53 19.43 19.99
CA ILE A 205 -6.20 18.34 19.07
C ILE A 205 -6.27 18.86 17.65
N LEU A 206 -5.23 18.59 16.85
CA LEU A 206 -5.08 19.14 15.52
C LEU A 206 -4.55 18.12 14.53
N ARG A 207 -4.88 18.32 13.25
CA ARG A 207 -4.37 17.59 12.10
C ARG A 207 -2.97 18.09 11.70
N ALA A 208 -1.95 17.52 12.31
CA ALA A 208 -0.55 17.89 12.09
C ALA A 208 -0.04 17.50 10.69
N ASP A 209 -0.74 16.62 9.97
CA ASP A 209 -0.45 16.29 8.58
C ASP A 209 -0.86 17.39 7.57
N THR A 210 -1.71 18.34 7.98
CA THR A 210 -2.29 19.33 7.07
C THR A 210 -2.20 20.76 7.55
N MET A 211 -1.83 20.98 8.80
CA MET A 211 -1.73 22.32 9.36
C MET A 211 -0.34 22.55 9.96
N SER A 212 0.20 23.73 9.71
CA SER A 212 1.24 24.31 10.54
C SER A 212 0.63 24.80 11.85
N HIS A 213 1.46 24.79 12.89
CA HIS A 213 1.09 25.24 14.22
C HIS A 213 2.32 25.84 14.91
N THR A 214 2.14 26.95 15.62
CA THR A 214 3.20 27.65 16.35
C THR A 214 2.60 28.28 17.60
N TYR A 215 3.24 28.06 18.75
CA TYR A 215 2.76 28.57 20.03
C TYR A 215 3.60 29.76 20.49
N MET A 216 2.92 30.87 20.80
CA MET A 216 3.48 32.11 21.33
C MET A 216 2.98 32.30 22.77
N PRO A 217 3.79 31.99 23.79
CA PRO A 217 3.40 32.10 25.19
C PRO A 217 3.47 33.56 25.70
N ASP A 218 2.57 33.93 26.62
CA ASP A 218 2.56 35.26 27.28
C ASP A 218 3.60 35.34 28.43
N GLY A 219 4.82 34.84 28.20
CA GLY A 219 5.91 34.68 29.18
C GLY A 219 6.23 33.21 29.45
N GLU A 220 6.47 32.83 30.71
CA GLU A 220 6.71 31.43 31.08
C GLU A 220 5.45 30.57 30.84
N GLY A 221 5.57 29.59 29.95
CA GLY A 221 4.54 28.62 29.61
C GLY A 221 5.14 27.23 29.39
N MET A 222 4.45 26.23 29.92
CA MET A 222 4.72 24.82 29.62
C MET A 222 3.52 24.19 28.93
N ALA A 223 3.80 23.25 28.02
CA ALA A 223 2.80 22.43 27.35
C ALA A 223 3.27 20.99 27.29
N ILE A 224 2.35 20.04 27.23
CA ILE A 224 2.63 18.62 26.98
C ILE A 224 1.94 18.24 25.67
N SER A 225 2.66 17.58 24.77
CA SER A 225 2.10 17.13 23.51
C SER A 225 2.39 15.68 23.19
N THR A 226 1.62 15.11 22.27
CA THR A 226 1.87 13.78 21.73
C THR A 226 1.34 13.65 20.31
N PHE A 227 1.95 12.76 19.54
CA PHE A 227 1.54 12.44 18.17
C PHE A 227 0.76 11.13 18.13
N PHE A 228 -0.35 11.13 17.40
CA PHE A 228 -0.99 9.90 16.95
C PHE A 228 -0.48 9.58 15.55
N MET A 229 0.01 8.35 15.38
CA MET A 229 0.81 7.93 14.25
C MET A 229 0.20 6.71 13.55
N THR A 230 0.37 6.67 12.24
CA THR A 230 0.05 5.50 11.43
C THR A 230 1.11 4.42 11.62
N ASP A 231 0.70 3.15 11.58
CA ASP A 231 1.62 2.03 11.75
C ASP A 231 2.86 2.17 10.86
N VAL A 232 3.98 1.57 11.30
CA VAL A 232 5.11 1.38 10.39
C VAL A 232 4.53 0.54 9.27
N LEU A 233 4.38 1.13 8.08
CA LEU A 233 4.12 0.37 6.87
C LEU A 233 5.07 -0.82 6.89
N LYS A 234 4.50 -2.03 6.97
CA LYS A 234 5.19 -3.33 7.09
C LYS A 234 6.63 -3.14 6.61
N LYS A 235 7.63 -3.21 7.51
CA LYS A 235 9.09 -2.91 7.44
C LYS A 235 9.85 -3.30 6.14
N ARG A 236 9.19 -3.27 5.01
CA ARG A 236 9.18 -4.30 3.98
C ARG A 236 8.46 -3.82 2.71
N THR A 237 7.72 -2.72 2.72
CA THR A 237 7.12 -2.16 1.50
C THR A 237 8.06 -1.07 0.95
N PRO A 238 8.45 -1.09 -0.33
CA PRO A 238 9.36 -0.08 -0.89
C PRO A 238 8.81 1.33 -0.64
N GLN A 239 9.56 2.13 0.11
CA GLN A 239 9.17 3.49 0.45
C GLN A 239 9.08 4.35 -0.81
N GLY A 240 7.88 4.91 -1.04
CA GLY A 240 7.57 5.83 -2.11
C GLY A 240 6.09 6.17 -2.08
N GLY A 241 5.76 7.45 -2.27
CA GLY A 241 4.37 7.91 -2.30
C GLY A 241 3.79 8.23 -0.93
N TYR A 242 4.44 9.03 -0.10
CA TYR A 242 3.76 9.70 1.02
C TYR A 242 3.88 11.21 0.86
N HIS A 243 2.81 11.92 1.22
CA HIS A 243 2.89 13.35 1.40
C HIS A 243 3.72 13.62 2.66
N LEU A 244 4.92 14.18 2.49
CA LEU A 244 5.76 14.63 3.59
C LEU A 244 5.38 16.07 3.92
N ILE A 245 5.12 16.33 5.20
CA ILE A 245 5.00 17.70 5.68
C ILE A 245 6.33 18.45 5.53
N PRO A 246 6.34 19.79 5.44
CA PRO A 246 7.53 20.57 5.14
C PRO A 246 8.74 20.26 6.04
N CYS A 247 8.53 20.07 7.35
CA CYS A 247 9.63 19.77 8.28
C CYS A 247 10.21 18.36 8.07
N ALA A 248 9.37 17.35 7.82
CA ALA A 248 9.80 15.99 7.52
C ALA A 248 10.64 15.95 6.23
N LYS A 249 10.26 16.74 5.22
CA LYS A 249 11.01 16.88 3.97
C LYS A 249 12.38 17.52 4.19
N LYS A 250 12.47 18.62 4.97
CA LYS A 250 13.76 19.24 5.32
C LYS A 250 14.70 18.27 6.03
N ILE A 251 14.18 17.48 6.97
CA ILE A 251 14.94 16.46 7.70
C ILE A 251 15.40 15.34 6.76
N GLU A 252 14.52 14.88 5.85
CA GLU A 252 14.86 13.86 4.85
C GLU A 252 15.95 14.33 3.88
N ASP A 253 15.82 15.53 3.33
CA ASP A 253 16.80 16.13 2.41
C ASP A 253 18.18 16.25 3.10
N TRP A 254 18.21 16.72 4.35
CA TRP A 254 19.43 16.77 5.16
C TRP A 254 20.01 15.37 5.38
N THR A 255 19.17 14.37 5.68
CA THR A 255 19.58 12.98 5.91
C THR A 255 20.27 12.41 4.68
N PHE A 256 19.66 12.54 3.49
CA PHE A 256 20.26 12.04 2.25
C PHE A 256 21.57 12.74 1.89
N GLN A 257 21.66 14.04 2.12
CA GLN A 257 22.90 14.78 1.94
C GLN A 257 23.98 14.29 2.92
N ARG A 258 23.62 14.12 4.19
CA ARG A 258 24.53 13.65 5.24
C ARG A 258 25.06 12.24 4.95
N LEU A 259 24.20 11.30 4.54
CA LEU A 259 24.60 9.95 4.13
C LEU A 259 25.60 9.97 2.97
N LYS A 260 25.39 10.86 1.99
CA LYS A 260 26.31 11.03 0.85
C LYS A 260 27.69 11.51 1.29
N GLU A 261 27.72 12.54 2.13
CA GLU A 261 28.96 13.11 2.67
C GLU A 261 29.74 12.08 3.48
N LEU A 262 29.05 11.32 4.33
CA LEU A 262 29.64 10.22 5.10
C LEU A 262 30.26 9.17 4.19
N LYS A 263 29.53 8.72 3.15
CA LYS A 263 30.06 7.70 2.22
C LYS A 263 31.30 8.20 1.47
N LEU A 264 31.33 9.46 1.06
CA LEU A 264 32.48 10.05 0.38
C LEU A 264 33.71 10.12 1.32
N ARG A 265 33.52 10.51 2.58
CA ARG A 265 34.62 10.53 3.57
C ARG A 265 35.18 9.14 3.85
N GLU A 266 34.31 8.14 3.99
CA GLU A 266 34.71 6.74 4.09
C GLU A 266 35.46 6.27 2.83
N ALA A 267 35.07 6.77 1.65
CA ALA A 267 35.73 6.44 0.39
C ALA A 267 37.15 7.01 0.29
N GLU A 268 37.34 8.25 0.73
CA GLU A 268 38.61 8.97 0.70
C GLU A 268 39.56 8.59 1.85
N GLY A 269 39.09 7.81 2.83
CA GLY A 269 39.87 7.42 3.99
C GLY A 269 40.21 8.62 4.89
N ASP A 270 39.27 9.56 5.01
CA ASP A 270 39.42 10.76 5.83
C ASP A 270 39.78 10.36 7.28
N PRO A 271 40.88 10.86 7.87
CA PRO A 271 41.24 10.56 9.27
C PRO A 271 40.20 11.03 10.29
N LYS A 272 39.24 11.88 9.90
CA LYS A 272 38.07 12.28 10.71
C LYS A 272 36.82 11.42 10.46
N TRP A 273 36.91 10.37 9.65
CA TRP A 273 35.85 9.37 9.51
C TRP A 273 35.62 8.69 10.86
N ASP A 274 34.38 8.74 11.35
CA ASP A 274 34.00 8.10 12.61
C ASP A 274 33.51 6.67 12.34
N PRO A 275 34.26 5.63 12.74
CA PRO A 275 33.82 4.25 12.60
C PRO A 275 32.68 3.87 13.58
N ALA A 276 32.35 4.72 14.56
CA ALA A 276 31.32 4.49 15.57
C ALA A 276 29.91 5.00 15.17
N LEU A 277 29.66 5.22 13.89
CA LEU A 277 28.33 5.56 13.37
C LEU A 277 27.29 4.50 13.77
N PRO A 278 26.07 4.91 14.19
CA PRO A 278 25.00 3.97 14.49
C PRO A 278 24.72 3.03 13.32
N GLU A 279 24.42 1.78 13.61
CA GLU A 279 24.29 0.72 12.59
C GLU A 279 23.26 1.04 11.52
N GLY A 280 22.11 1.61 11.92
CA GLY A 280 21.05 2.03 10.99
C GLY A 280 21.53 3.09 10.00
N TRP A 281 22.41 4.01 10.43
CA TRP A 281 23.02 5.02 9.56
C TRP A 281 24.03 4.41 8.60
N ARG A 282 24.89 3.52 9.10
CA ARG A 282 25.86 2.80 8.25
C ARG A 282 25.16 1.98 7.17
N ARG A 283 24.10 1.26 7.54
CA ARG A 283 23.31 0.46 6.60
C ARG A 283 22.58 1.35 5.59
N ALA A 284 21.89 2.40 6.05
CA ALA A 284 21.23 3.35 5.14
C ALA A 284 22.22 4.01 4.16
N MET A 285 23.41 4.35 4.63
CA MET A 285 24.50 4.91 3.82
C MET A 285 24.93 3.92 2.73
N ASN A 286 25.21 2.68 3.10
CA ASN A 286 25.67 1.64 2.19
C ASN A 286 24.60 1.24 1.17
N HIS A 287 23.34 1.17 1.58
CA HIS A 287 22.20 0.89 0.69
C HIS A 287 21.91 2.02 -0.31
N SER A 288 22.32 3.25 0.01
CA SER A 288 22.06 4.44 -0.82
C SER A 288 23.21 4.78 -1.76
N TYR A 289 24.47 4.60 -1.33
CA TYR A 289 25.65 5.04 -2.06
C TYR A 289 26.72 3.95 -2.14
N ARG A 290 27.26 3.76 -3.35
CA ARG A 290 28.21 2.68 -3.67
C ARG A 290 29.65 3.20 -3.72
N LYS A 291 30.62 2.32 -3.48
CA LYS A 291 32.06 2.63 -3.46
C LYS A 291 32.82 1.76 -4.47
N GLY A 292 33.93 2.30 -4.98
CA GLY A 292 34.89 1.56 -5.79
C GLY A 292 34.47 1.33 -7.24
N GLN A 293 35.32 0.61 -7.98
CA GLN A 293 35.04 0.19 -9.36
C GLN A 293 34.24 -1.10 -9.35
N ILE A 294 32.98 -1.04 -9.76
CA ILE A 294 32.00 -2.13 -9.71
C ILE A 294 31.41 -2.40 -11.09
N SER A 295 31.01 -3.65 -11.31
CA SER A 295 30.40 -4.10 -12.56
C SER A 295 28.89 -4.18 -12.41
N GLY A 296 28.16 -3.68 -13.39
CA GLY A 296 26.71 -3.77 -13.44
C GLY A 296 26.25 -4.76 -14.51
N VAL A 297 25.16 -5.46 -14.20
CA VAL A 297 24.44 -6.33 -15.13
C VAL A 297 23.50 -5.46 -15.96
N CYS A 298 23.66 -5.46 -17.27
CA CYS A 298 22.86 -4.67 -18.21
C CYS A 298 21.97 -5.53 -19.12
N GLY A 299 22.23 -6.83 -19.19
CA GLY A 299 21.46 -7.73 -20.03
C GLY A 299 21.41 -9.14 -19.45
N VAL A 300 20.30 -9.82 -19.69
CA VAL A 300 20.04 -11.18 -19.21
C VAL A 300 19.46 -12.00 -20.35
N GLY A 301 19.94 -13.23 -20.50
CA GLY A 301 19.32 -14.29 -21.31
C GLY A 301 19.20 -15.53 -20.46
N ILE A 302 18.06 -16.22 -20.51
CA ILE A 302 17.85 -17.46 -19.75
C ILE A 302 17.18 -18.54 -20.59
N HIS A 303 17.47 -19.78 -20.25
CA HIS A 303 16.75 -20.96 -20.68
C HIS A 303 16.70 -21.91 -19.49
N GLN A 304 15.62 -21.79 -18.73
CA GLN A 304 15.37 -22.53 -17.50
C GLN A 304 14.31 -23.62 -17.76
N PRO A 305 14.11 -24.57 -16.84
CA PRO A 305 13.00 -25.52 -16.95
C PRO A 305 11.67 -24.77 -17.14
N CYS A 306 10.93 -25.11 -18.21
CA CYS A 306 9.66 -24.50 -18.59
C CYS A 306 9.63 -22.96 -18.77
N CYS A 307 10.76 -22.25 -18.75
CA CYS A 307 10.80 -20.78 -18.77
C CYS A 307 11.93 -20.22 -19.66
N TYR A 308 11.58 -19.26 -20.53
CA TYR A 308 12.52 -18.53 -21.40
C TYR A 308 12.55 -17.02 -21.11
N ASP A 309 11.58 -16.51 -20.35
CA ASP A 309 11.48 -15.13 -19.92
C ASP A 309 11.85 -15.00 -18.44
N ILE A 310 12.72 -14.03 -18.14
CA ILE A 310 13.31 -13.86 -16.81
C ILE A 310 12.30 -13.39 -15.76
N ASP A 311 11.33 -12.56 -16.14
CA ASP A 311 10.30 -12.06 -15.23
C ASP A 311 9.25 -13.14 -14.94
N VAL A 312 8.87 -13.93 -15.95
CA VAL A 312 8.03 -15.11 -15.76
C VAL A 312 8.73 -16.13 -14.86
N TRP A 313 9.99 -16.43 -15.15
CA TRP A 313 10.79 -17.33 -14.31
C TRP A 313 10.86 -16.84 -12.86
N PHE A 314 11.18 -15.56 -12.62
CA PHE A 314 11.24 -15.03 -11.26
C PHE A 314 9.87 -15.07 -10.55
N SER A 315 8.79 -14.70 -11.22
CA SER A 315 7.44 -14.76 -10.63
C SER A 315 7.04 -16.18 -10.22
N SER A 316 7.45 -17.20 -10.99
CA SER A 316 7.20 -18.60 -10.68
C SER A 316 7.96 -19.10 -9.45
N THR A 317 9.19 -18.60 -9.22
CA THR A 317 9.96 -18.95 -8.02
C THR A 317 9.35 -18.29 -6.79
N GLY A 318 8.74 -17.11 -6.93
CA GLY A 318 7.90 -16.48 -5.90
C GLY A 318 6.64 -17.26 -5.55
N ALA A 319 6.07 -18.00 -6.51
CA ALA A 319 4.94 -18.90 -6.26
C ALA A 319 5.35 -20.24 -5.61
N GLY A 320 6.65 -20.55 -5.53
CA GLY A 320 7.15 -21.78 -4.93
C GLY A 320 6.97 -23.02 -5.81
N VAL A 321 7.14 -22.89 -7.13
CA VAL A 321 6.99 -24.03 -8.08
C VAL A 321 8.12 -25.04 -7.90
N ASP A 322 7.76 -26.33 -7.84
CA ASP A 322 8.67 -27.46 -7.92
C ASP A 322 8.85 -27.90 -9.38
N TYR A 323 10.05 -27.72 -9.92
CA TYR A 323 10.35 -27.97 -11.34
C TYR A 323 10.88 -29.38 -11.62
N ALA A 324 11.00 -30.22 -10.61
CA ALA A 324 11.51 -31.57 -10.80
C ALA A 324 10.40 -32.49 -11.36
N THR A 325 10.64 -33.04 -12.55
CA THR A 325 9.79 -34.01 -13.21
C THR A 325 10.50 -35.35 -13.32
N GLU A 326 9.79 -36.40 -13.74
CA GLU A 326 10.47 -37.61 -14.18
C GLU A 326 11.27 -37.35 -15.45
N VAL A 327 12.30 -38.16 -15.70
CA VAL A 327 13.12 -38.06 -16.91
C VAL A 327 12.26 -38.20 -18.15
N PRO A 328 12.18 -37.18 -19.03
CA PRO A 328 11.37 -37.26 -20.23
C PRO A 328 11.90 -38.31 -21.21
N ILE A 329 10.98 -39.06 -21.84
CA ILE A 329 11.32 -40.03 -22.90
C ILE A 329 12.05 -39.39 -24.09
N THR A 330 11.86 -38.08 -24.28
CA THR A 330 12.55 -37.27 -25.31
C THR A 330 14.06 -37.13 -25.03
N ARG A 331 14.52 -37.36 -23.80
CA ARG A 331 15.94 -37.41 -23.44
C ARG A 331 16.49 -38.82 -23.64
N TRP A 332 15.95 -39.79 -22.91
CA TRP A 332 16.22 -41.21 -23.09
C TRP A 332 15.13 -42.05 -22.43
N ASN A 333 15.10 -43.36 -22.73
CA ASN A 333 14.22 -44.30 -22.05
C ASN A 333 14.75 -44.60 -20.64
N HIS A 334 14.24 -43.91 -19.62
CA HIS A 334 14.75 -44.02 -18.27
C HIS A 334 14.44 -45.37 -17.59
N ASP A 335 13.37 -46.07 -18.02
CA ASP A 335 13.00 -47.39 -17.49
C ASP A 335 14.10 -48.45 -17.68
N GLU A 336 14.95 -48.29 -18.71
CA GLU A 336 16.10 -49.17 -18.97
C GLU A 336 17.21 -49.01 -17.92
N HIS A 337 17.30 -47.82 -17.31
CA HIS A 337 18.34 -47.45 -16.35
C HIS A 337 17.84 -47.44 -14.91
N TYR A 338 16.52 -47.38 -14.70
CA TYR A 338 15.92 -47.27 -13.38
C TYR A 338 15.81 -48.63 -12.66
N ASP A 339 16.09 -48.61 -11.36
CA ASP A 339 15.72 -49.65 -10.40
C ASP A 339 15.58 -49.02 -9.01
N PRO A 340 14.42 -49.13 -8.35
CA PRO A 340 14.14 -48.48 -7.06
C PRO A 340 15.03 -48.98 -5.91
N ASN A 341 15.75 -50.09 -6.07
CA ASN A 341 16.72 -50.56 -5.09
C ASN A 341 17.87 -49.55 -4.93
N PRO A 342 18.15 -49.03 -3.71
CA PRO A 342 19.30 -48.16 -3.46
C PRO A 342 20.64 -48.72 -3.93
N GLU A 343 20.79 -50.06 -3.91
CA GLU A 343 21.98 -50.78 -4.32
C GLU A 343 22.01 -51.12 -5.83
N SER A 344 21.09 -50.55 -6.62
CA SER A 344 20.95 -50.80 -8.06
C SER A 344 22.20 -50.43 -8.89
N TRP A 345 23.06 -49.57 -8.35
CA TRP A 345 24.32 -49.17 -8.97
C TRP A 345 25.26 -50.36 -9.23
N HIS A 346 25.20 -51.43 -8.42
CA HIS A 346 25.92 -52.68 -8.66
C HIS A 346 25.57 -53.34 -10.00
N HIS A 347 24.35 -53.14 -10.48
CA HIS A 347 23.84 -53.65 -11.74
C HIS A 347 23.86 -52.62 -12.88
N GLY A 348 24.50 -51.47 -12.65
CA GLY A 348 24.57 -50.41 -13.67
C GLY A 348 23.33 -49.52 -13.77
N LYS A 349 22.47 -49.53 -12.74
CA LYS A 349 21.21 -48.81 -12.70
C LYS A 349 21.23 -47.65 -11.70
N THR A 350 20.19 -46.82 -11.73
CA THR A 350 19.98 -45.66 -10.86
C THR A 350 18.64 -45.78 -10.13
N TYR A 351 18.61 -45.38 -8.85
CA TYR A 351 17.37 -45.33 -8.06
C TYR A 351 16.67 -43.97 -8.16
N CYS A 352 17.30 -42.96 -8.76
CA CYS A 352 16.70 -41.64 -8.94
C CYS A 352 15.98 -41.59 -10.28
N ARG A 353 14.73 -41.14 -10.28
CA ARG A 353 13.91 -40.98 -11.50
C ARG A 353 13.58 -39.54 -11.86
N HIS A 354 13.94 -38.58 -11.01
CA HIS A 354 13.53 -37.20 -11.15
C HIS A 354 14.71 -36.28 -11.50
N GLY A 355 14.41 -35.13 -12.08
CA GLY A 355 15.31 -34.01 -12.36
C GLY A 355 14.54 -32.85 -12.95
N SER A 356 15.16 -31.67 -13.06
CA SER A 356 14.54 -30.56 -13.80
C SER A 356 15.07 -30.54 -15.23
N PHE A 357 14.19 -30.40 -16.22
CA PHE A 357 14.54 -30.52 -17.63
C PHE A 357 14.11 -29.29 -18.42
N ALA A 358 15.01 -28.77 -19.25
CA ALA A 358 14.70 -27.66 -20.15
C ALA A 358 14.09 -28.21 -21.46
N GLU A 359 13.06 -27.53 -21.97
CA GLU A 359 12.45 -27.93 -23.24
C GLU A 359 13.15 -27.27 -24.43
N GLY A 360 13.14 -27.93 -25.59
CA GLY A 360 13.62 -27.36 -26.85
C GLY A 360 15.14 -27.22 -26.97
N ILE A 361 15.93 -27.93 -26.17
CA ILE A 361 17.42 -27.89 -26.26
C ILE A 361 17.95 -28.44 -27.59
N GLU A 362 17.13 -29.19 -28.32
CA GLU A 362 17.40 -29.71 -29.66
C GLU A 362 17.19 -28.67 -30.76
N LEU A 363 16.42 -27.62 -30.48
CA LEU A 363 16.10 -26.53 -31.41
C LEU A 363 17.27 -25.53 -31.47
N PHE A 364 17.47 -24.92 -32.65
CA PHE A 364 18.52 -23.92 -32.85
C PHE A 364 18.34 -23.15 -34.16
N ASP A 365 18.45 -21.81 -34.13
CA ASP A 365 18.47 -21.00 -35.35
C ASP A 365 19.88 -20.96 -35.98
N ASN A 366 20.19 -22.01 -36.74
CA ASN A 366 21.47 -22.12 -37.42
C ASN A 366 21.70 -21.01 -38.47
N LYS A 367 20.63 -20.51 -39.10
CA LYS A 367 20.73 -19.44 -40.12
C LYS A 367 21.14 -18.13 -39.47
N PHE A 368 20.59 -17.82 -38.29
CA PHE A 368 20.97 -16.64 -37.54
C PHE A 368 22.47 -16.60 -37.23
N PHE A 369 23.08 -17.74 -36.87
CA PHE A 369 24.51 -17.84 -36.58
C PHE A 369 25.40 -18.17 -37.79
N ASN A 370 24.84 -18.18 -39.02
CA ASN A 370 25.56 -18.52 -40.25
C ASN A 370 26.21 -19.91 -40.25
N LEU A 371 25.57 -20.90 -39.60
CA LEU A 371 26.05 -22.27 -39.51
C LEU A 371 25.29 -23.18 -40.48
N SER A 372 25.99 -24.11 -41.13
CA SER A 372 25.34 -25.05 -42.05
C SER A 372 24.42 -26.01 -41.28
N PRO A 373 23.34 -26.53 -41.90
CA PRO A 373 22.47 -27.53 -41.25
C PRO A 373 23.22 -28.80 -40.82
N ASN A 374 24.30 -29.16 -41.52
CA ASN A 374 25.12 -30.33 -41.16
C ASN A 374 25.95 -30.06 -39.91
N GLU A 375 26.52 -28.86 -39.80
CA GLU A 375 27.24 -28.44 -38.61
C GLU A 375 26.28 -28.33 -37.42
N ALA A 376 25.16 -27.63 -37.58
CA ALA A 376 24.17 -27.45 -36.52
C ALA A 376 23.69 -28.78 -35.90
N ARG A 377 23.51 -29.83 -36.71
CA ARG A 377 23.13 -31.17 -36.23
C ARG A 377 24.18 -31.81 -35.32
N GLY A 378 25.46 -31.57 -35.57
CA GLY A 378 26.57 -32.11 -34.77
C GLY A 378 26.95 -31.27 -33.54
N LEU A 379 26.39 -30.05 -33.41
CA LEU A 379 26.66 -29.18 -32.27
C LEU A 379 26.10 -29.76 -30.98
N ASP A 380 26.88 -29.63 -29.92
CA ASP A 380 26.39 -29.85 -28.56
C ASP A 380 25.18 -28.93 -28.27
N PRO A 381 24.05 -29.45 -27.77
CA PRO A 381 22.92 -28.65 -27.29
C PRO A 381 23.33 -27.49 -26.37
N HIS A 382 24.32 -27.68 -25.49
CA HIS A 382 24.84 -26.60 -24.64
C HIS A 382 25.35 -25.42 -25.47
N GLN A 383 26.09 -25.69 -26.55
CA GLN A 383 26.63 -24.67 -27.44
C GLN A 383 25.52 -23.93 -28.21
N ARG A 384 24.44 -24.61 -28.57
CA ARG A 384 23.31 -23.99 -29.26
C ARG A 384 22.62 -22.97 -28.37
N VAL A 385 22.19 -23.42 -27.19
CA VAL A 385 21.47 -22.59 -26.23
C VAL A 385 22.35 -21.46 -25.69
N LEU A 386 23.63 -21.73 -25.36
CA LEU A 386 24.52 -20.67 -24.89
C LEU A 386 24.73 -19.58 -25.94
N MET A 387 24.68 -19.91 -27.24
CA MET A 387 24.82 -18.92 -28.30
C MET A 387 23.61 -18.00 -28.39
N GLU A 388 22.41 -18.58 -28.30
CA GLU A 388 21.15 -17.84 -28.28
C GLU A 388 21.07 -16.95 -27.04
N GLN A 389 21.31 -17.51 -25.85
CA GLN A 389 21.20 -16.75 -24.61
C GLN A 389 22.34 -15.72 -24.43
N GLY A 390 23.55 -16.04 -24.90
CA GLY A 390 24.66 -15.09 -24.95
C GLY A 390 24.35 -13.89 -25.85
N TYR A 391 23.72 -14.12 -27.02
CA TYR A 391 23.27 -13.04 -27.89
C TYR A 391 22.11 -12.27 -27.27
N ASN A 392 21.12 -12.92 -26.64
CA ASN A 392 20.00 -12.25 -25.97
C ASN A 392 20.47 -11.29 -24.88
N ALA A 393 21.41 -11.73 -24.04
CA ALA A 393 22.02 -10.90 -23.01
C ALA A 393 22.72 -9.67 -23.63
N LEU A 394 23.53 -9.85 -24.68
CA LEU A 394 24.20 -8.73 -25.36
C LEU A 394 23.21 -7.81 -26.08
N SER A 395 22.17 -8.37 -26.69
CA SER A 395 21.12 -7.61 -27.39
C SER A 395 20.36 -6.71 -26.42
N MET A 396 20.07 -7.19 -25.20
CA MET A 396 19.44 -6.40 -24.14
C MET A 396 20.32 -5.21 -23.71
N MET A 397 21.65 -5.31 -23.85
CA MET A 397 22.58 -4.20 -23.62
C MET A 397 22.63 -3.18 -24.76
N GLY A 398 21.84 -3.37 -25.82
CA GLY A 398 21.83 -2.54 -27.03
C GLY A 398 22.82 -3.01 -28.12
N HIS A 399 23.43 -4.19 -27.98
CA HIS A 399 24.25 -4.74 -29.06
C HIS A 399 23.41 -5.28 -30.21
N THR A 400 23.95 -5.20 -31.43
CA THR A 400 23.39 -5.76 -32.65
C THR A 400 24.47 -6.62 -33.29
N LYS A 401 24.10 -7.63 -34.08
CA LYS A 401 25.10 -8.47 -34.77
C LYS A 401 26.12 -7.65 -35.56
N LYS A 402 25.70 -6.51 -36.16
CA LYS A 402 26.59 -5.60 -36.88
C LYS A 402 27.60 -4.89 -35.97
N ASN A 403 27.19 -4.43 -34.78
CA ASN A 403 28.07 -3.72 -33.87
C ASN A 403 28.97 -4.63 -33.03
N LEU A 404 28.62 -5.93 -32.92
CA LEU A 404 29.47 -6.95 -32.28
C LEU A 404 30.67 -7.34 -33.13
N MET A 405 30.59 -7.19 -34.45
CA MET A 405 31.70 -7.46 -35.36
C MET A 405 32.91 -6.58 -35.02
N ASN A 406 34.01 -7.23 -34.61
CA ASN A 406 35.24 -6.63 -34.11
C ASN A 406 35.15 -5.90 -32.76
N ALA A 407 34.03 -6.01 -32.04
CA ALA A 407 33.89 -5.39 -30.73
C ALA A 407 34.76 -6.10 -29.67
N ALA A 408 35.31 -5.32 -28.74
CA ALA A 408 36.04 -5.81 -27.58
C ALA A 408 35.06 -6.29 -26.50
N VAL A 409 34.39 -7.41 -26.76
CA VAL A 409 33.47 -8.08 -25.83
C VAL A 409 34.11 -9.38 -25.37
N GLY A 410 34.33 -9.51 -24.07
CA GLY A 410 34.82 -10.76 -23.47
C GLY A 410 33.70 -11.80 -23.32
N THR A 411 33.98 -13.07 -23.59
CA THR A 411 33.05 -14.19 -23.44
C THR A 411 33.61 -15.20 -22.44
N TYR A 412 32.93 -15.36 -21.30
CA TYR A 412 33.35 -16.22 -20.20
C TYR A 412 32.27 -17.26 -19.94
N ILE A 413 32.60 -18.54 -20.06
CA ILE A 413 31.62 -19.63 -20.00
C ILE A 413 31.99 -20.62 -18.90
N GLY A 414 31.05 -20.85 -17.98
CA GLY A 414 31.08 -21.95 -17.02
C GLY A 414 30.37 -23.17 -17.61
N CYS A 415 31.13 -24.23 -17.86
CA CYS A 415 30.66 -25.48 -18.45
C CYS A 415 31.64 -26.62 -18.13
N GLY A 416 31.15 -27.86 -17.96
CA GLY A 416 32.00 -28.99 -17.57
C GLY A 416 31.63 -30.35 -18.15
N THR A 417 30.45 -30.51 -18.76
CA THR A 417 29.97 -31.81 -19.26
C THR A 417 30.49 -32.20 -20.64
N ASP A 418 30.82 -33.49 -20.79
CA ASP A 418 31.23 -34.17 -22.02
C ASP A 418 30.19 -35.20 -22.50
N GLU A 419 28.95 -35.18 -21.98
CA GLU A 419 27.91 -36.16 -22.34
C GLU A 419 27.66 -36.21 -23.86
N TRP A 420 27.68 -35.05 -24.53
CA TRP A 420 27.57 -34.98 -26.00
C TRP A 420 28.77 -35.61 -26.70
N PHE A 421 29.96 -35.52 -26.11
CA PHE A 421 31.17 -36.14 -26.65
C PHE A 421 30.98 -37.66 -26.75
N PHE A 422 30.27 -38.32 -25.85
CA PHE A 422 30.03 -39.77 -25.93
C PHE A 422 28.70 -40.14 -26.61
N HIS A 423 27.90 -39.17 -27.03
CA HIS A 423 26.57 -39.41 -27.56
C HIS A 423 26.60 -40.09 -28.95
N PRO A 424 25.83 -41.17 -29.18
CA PRO A 424 25.90 -41.96 -30.42
C PRO A 424 25.45 -41.19 -31.68
N THR A 425 24.63 -40.14 -31.54
CA THR A 425 24.10 -39.34 -32.66
C THR A 425 24.98 -38.14 -33.06
N ARG A 426 26.15 -37.95 -32.43
CA ARG A 426 27.03 -36.78 -32.61
C ARG A 426 27.60 -36.56 -34.02
N GLY A 427 27.49 -37.55 -34.91
CA GLY A 427 28.06 -37.51 -36.26
C GLY A 427 29.60 -37.48 -36.28
N SER A 428 30.21 -37.45 -37.46
CA SER A 428 31.68 -37.56 -37.64
C SER A 428 32.49 -36.36 -37.14
N MET A 429 31.85 -35.19 -36.95
CA MET A 429 32.48 -33.97 -36.39
C MET A 429 32.18 -33.76 -34.89
N GLY A 430 31.32 -34.59 -34.29
CA GLY A 430 30.82 -34.40 -32.92
C GLY A 430 31.89 -34.34 -31.84
N GLY A 431 33.02 -35.03 -32.01
CA GLY A 431 34.13 -35.01 -31.06
C GLY A 431 34.84 -33.65 -30.96
N ILE A 432 35.03 -32.95 -32.09
CA ILE A 432 35.59 -31.58 -32.08
C ILE A 432 34.52 -30.60 -31.58
N MET A 433 33.27 -30.83 -31.98
CA MET A 433 32.15 -29.95 -31.67
C MET A 433 31.64 -30.08 -30.23
N GLY A 434 32.05 -31.11 -29.48
CA GLY A 434 31.77 -31.27 -28.04
C GLY A 434 32.93 -30.86 -27.12
N SER A 435 34.03 -30.29 -27.65
CA SER A 435 35.17 -29.86 -26.81
C SER A 435 34.83 -28.61 -25.99
N LEU A 436 35.25 -28.56 -24.72
CA LEU A 436 35.02 -27.42 -23.83
C LEU A 436 35.53 -26.09 -24.39
N CYS A 437 36.65 -26.06 -25.13
CA CYS A 437 37.17 -24.82 -25.70
C CYS A 437 36.24 -24.21 -26.78
N MET A 438 35.39 -25.03 -27.39
CA MET A 438 34.47 -24.57 -28.43
C MET A 438 33.31 -23.78 -27.86
N PHE A 439 33.00 -23.88 -26.57
CA PHE A 439 31.89 -23.15 -25.96
C PHE A 439 32.13 -21.64 -26.09
N SER A 440 33.23 -21.13 -25.53
CA SER A 440 33.59 -19.70 -25.63
C SER A 440 34.04 -19.32 -27.03
N GLY A 441 34.87 -20.16 -27.66
CA GLY A 441 35.46 -19.87 -28.98
C GLY A 441 34.41 -19.72 -30.09
N ARG A 442 33.39 -20.59 -30.10
CA ARG A 442 32.33 -20.56 -31.12
C ARG A 442 31.42 -19.36 -30.96
N LEU A 443 31.04 -19.02 -29.72
CA LEU A 443 30.27 -17.81 -29.45
C LEU A 443 30.98 -16.56 -29.99
N ALA A 444 32.25 -16.40 -29.62
CA ALA A 444 33.06 -15.27 -30.07
C ALA A 444 33.22 -15.26 -31.60
N PHE A 445 33.45 -16.41 -32.22
CA PHE A 445 33.56 -16.55 -33.67
C PHE A 445 32.26 -16.17 -34.40
N CYS A 446 31.10 -16.69 -33.96
CA CYS A 446 29.82 -16.46 -34.64
C CYS A 446 29.33 -15.01 -34.49
N LEU A 447 29.65 -14.36 -33.37
CA LEU A 447 29.33 -12.96 -33.13
C LEU A 447 30.41 -11.97 -33.64
N GLY A 448 31.59 -12.49 -33.99
CA GLY A 448 32.72 -11.70 -34.48
C GLY A 448 33.42 -10.86 -33.40
N THR A 449 33.30 -11.20 -32.12
CA THR A 449 33.90 -10.45 -31.02
C THR A 449 35.40 -10.75 -30.88
N LYS A 450 36.16 -9.78 -30.36
CA LYS A 450 37.62 -9.83 -30.24
C LYS A 450 38.14 -9.81 -28.81
N GLY A 451 37.26 -9.83 -27.82
CA GLY A 451 37.66 -9.95 -26.42
C GLY A 451 38.13 -11.37 -26.07
N PRO A 452 38.57 -11.59 -24.82
CA PRO A 452 38.96 -12.90 -24.31
C PRO A 452 37.80 -13.90 -24.41
N ALA A 453 38.10 -15.12 -24.86
CA ALA A 453 37.12 -16.20 -24.95
C ALA A 453 37.54 -17.38 -24.08
N ILE A 454 37.04 -17.44 -22.84
CA ILE A 454 37.47 -18.41 -21.83
C ILE A 454 36.32 -19.33 -21.44
N SER A 455 36.57 -20.63 -21.50
CA SER A 455 35.69 -21.65 -20.93
C SER A 455 36.36 -22.22 -19.68
N LEU A 456 35.64 -22.33 -18.57
CA LEU A 456 36.16 -22.81 -17.28
C LEU A 456 35.20 -23.81 -16.64
N THR A 457 35.76 -24.74 -15.88
CA THR A 457 35.03 -25.74 -15.10
C THR A 457 35.53 -25.74 -13.66
N THR A 458 34.62 -25.49 -12.74
CA THR A 458 34.78 -25.64 -11.29
C THR A 458 33.52 -26.29 -10.70
N GLU A 459 32.88 -27.18 -11.48
CA GLU A 459 31.65 -27.88 -11.11
C GLU A 459 30.52 -26.88 -10.79
N ALA A 460 29.80 -27.07 -9.68
CA ALA A 460 28.70 -26.20 -9.30
C ALA A 460 29.10 -24.73 -9.03
N ALA A 461 30.40 -24.42 -8.89
CA ALA A 461 30.91 -23.06 -8.76
C ALA A 461 31.22 -22.38 -10.11
N SER A 462 31.09 -23.08 -11.24
CA SER A 462 31.53 -22.59 -12.56
C SER A 462 30.84 -21.28 -12.96
N GLY A 463 29.53 -21.17 -12.76
CA GLY A 463 28.77 -19.98 -13.11
C GLY A 463 29.23 -18.71 -12.37
N LEU A 464 29.47 -18.79 -11.06
CA LEU A 464 29.97 -17.63 -10.31
C LEU A 464 31.46 -17.36 -10.60
N ALA A 465 32.25 -18.40 -10.83
CA ALA A 465 33.66 -18.24 -11.22
C ALA A 465 33.79 -17.51 -12.56
N CYS A 466 32.96 -17.84 -13.56
CA CYS A 466 32.96 -17.12 -14.85
C CYS A 466 32.45 -15.69 -14.71
N LEU A 467 31.43 -15.46 -13.87
CA LEU A 467 30.92 -14.13 -13.57
C LEU A 467 31.96 -13.24 -12.90
N LYS A 468 32.74 -13.79 -11.95
CA LYS A 468 33.87 -13.10 -11.33
C LYS A 468 34.88 -12.63 -12.38
N VAL A 469 35.34 -13.55 -13.24
CA VAL A 469 36.38 -13.22 -14.25
C VAL A 469 35.83 -12.21 -15.28
N ALA A 470 34.55 -12.33 -15.66
CA ALA A 470 33.90 -11.36 -16.54
C ALA A 470 33.79 -9.97 -15.88
N ALA A 471 33.42 -9.90 -14.61
CA ALA A 471 33.36 -8.65 -13.86
C ALA A 471 34.73 -7.99 -13.72
N GLU A 472 35.78 -8.76 -13.40
CA GLU A 472 37.17 -8.28 -13.33
C GLU A 472 37.66 -7.76 -14.69
N SER A 473 37.30 -8.42 -15.79
CA SER A 473 37.67 -7.98 -17.13
C SER A 473 37.08 -6.61 -17.49
N VAL A 474 35.80 -6.38 -17.19
CA VAL A 474 35.14 -5.09 -17.44
C VAL A 474 35.66 -4.00 -16.51
N GLN A 475 36.11 -4.36 -15.31
CA GLN A 475 36.83 -3.47 -14.40
C GLN A 475 38.26 -3.17 -14.87
N LYS A 476 38.72 -3.74 -16.00
CA LYS A 476 40.09 -3.61 -16.50
C LYS A 476 41.13 -4.12 -15.49
N LYS A 477 40.73 -5.08 -14.65
CA LYS A 477 41.60 -5.80 -13.73
C LYS A 477 42.10 -7.06 -14.45
N GLY A 478 43.35 -7.05 -14.90
CA GLY A 478 43.99 -8.21 -15.55
C GLY A 478 44.99 -7.85 -16.65
N LEU A 479 45.55 -8.88 -17.31
CA LEU A 479 46.57 -8.75 -18.37
C LEU A 479 46.00 -8.89 -19.79
N ALA A 480 44.68 -9.08 -19.92
CA ALA A 480 44.01 -9.20 -21.21
C ALA A 480 43.66 -7.83 -21.81
N VAL A 481 43.29 -7.81 -23.09
CA VAL A 481 42.76 -6.60 -23.75
C VAL A 481 41.59 -6.05 -22.93
N SER A 482 41.62 -4.74 -22.66
CA SER A 482 40.53 -4.03 -22.00
C SER A 482 39.26 -4.17 -22.84
N ASN A 483 38.21 -4.71 -22.23
CA ASN A 483 36.90 -4.87 -22.88
C ASN A 483 35.92 -3.85 -22.31
N ASP A 484 35.09 -3.28 -23.17
CA ASP A 484 34.05 -2.33 -22.75
C ASP A 484 32.82 -3.05 -22.19
N SER A 485 32.65 -4.32 -22.56
CA SER A 485 31.59 -5.19 -22.08
C SER A 485 32.05 -6.65 -22.03
N ALA A 486 31.35 -7.47 -21.26
CA ALA A 486 31.57 -8.90 -21.21
C ALA A 486 30.25 -9.66 -21.09
N VAL A 487 30.24 -10.93 -21.47
CA VAL A 487 29.15 -11.85 -21.20
C VAL A 487 29.68 -13.03 -20.38
N ALA A 488 29.01 -13.31 -19.26
CA ALA A 488 29.22 -14.48 -18.43
C ALA A 488 28.06 -15.46 -18.64
N ILE A 489 28.35 -16.71 -18.98
CA ILE A 489 27.33 -17.72 -19.26
C ILE A 489 27.62 -18.97 -18.44
N GLY A 490 26.59 -19.53 -17.82
CA GLY A 490 26.63 -20.81 -17.13
C GLY A 490 25.61 -21.71 -17.81
N VAL A 491 26.01 -22.92 -18.20
CA VAL A 491 25.15 -23.81 -18.98
C VAL A 491 25.37 -25.26 -18.57
N HIS A 492 24.27 -25.96 -18.31
CA HIS A 492 24.25 -27.38 -17.99
C HIS A 492 22.94 -28.04 -18.45
N PHE A 493 23.04 -29.16 -19.16
CA PHE A 493 21.94 -29.97 -19.67
C PHE A 493 22.28 -31.45 -19.55
N MET A 494 21.32 -32.25 -19.09
CA MET A 494 21.38 -33.70 -19.04
C MET A 494 20.96 -34.28 -20.38
N ILE A 495 21.94 -34.71 -21.18
CA ILE A 495 21.73 -35.25 -22.52
C ILE A 495 21.66 -36.78 -22.46
N ALA A 496 22.41 -37.43 -21.58
CA ALA A 496 22.53 -38.87 -21.52
C ALA A 496 22.52 -39.40 -20.07
N PRO A 497 22.16 -40.69 -19.84
CA PRO A 497 22.13 -41.30 -18.51
C PRO A 497 23.53 -41.58 -17.91
N MET A 498 24.61 -41.07 -18.52
CA MET A 498 25.99 -41.46 -18.24
C MET A 498 26.38 -41.35 -16.75
N TRP A 499 26.08 -40.21 -16.13
CA TRP A 499 26.48 -39.94 -14.74
C TRP A 499 25.50 -40.43 -13.68
N TRP A 500 24.30 -40.89 -14.06
CA TRP A 500 23.22 -41.19 -13.11
C TRP A 500 23.55 -42.36 -12.20
N LYS A 501 24.14 -43.42 -12.75
CA LYS A 501 24.61 -44.59 -12.00
C LYS A 501 25.72 -44.18 -11.02
N ASP A 502 26.71 -43.43 -11.49
CA ASP A 502 27.87 -43.04 -10.68
C ASP A 502 27.46 -42.12 -9.52
N HIS A 503 26.49 -41.24 -9.74
CA HIS A 503 25.94 -40.37 -8.69
C HIS A 503 25.15 -41.17 -7.64
N CYS A 504 24.40 -42.21 -8.05
CA CYS A 504 23.78 -43.15 -7.11
C CYS A 504 24.83 -43.96 -6.32
N MET A 505 25.87 -44.47 -6.99
CA MET A 505 26.98 -45.19 -6.34
C MET A 505 27.67 -44.32 -5.28
N LEU A 506 27.80 -43.02 -5.53
CA LEU A 506 28.39 -42.07 -4.60
C LEU A 506 27.43 -41.58 -3.51
N GLY A 507 26.16 -42.02 -3.53
CA GLY A 507 25.12 -41.56 -2.60
C GLY A 507 24.79 -40.08 -2.73
N TRP A 508 25.00 -39.49 -3.92
CA TRP A 508 24.76 -38.06 -4.17
C TRP A 508 23.31 -37.75 -4.50
N TYR A 509 22.61 -38.71 -5.10
CA TYR A 509 21.22 -38.53 -5.48
C TYR A 509 20.27 -38.77 -4.32
N SER A 510 19.32 -37.84 -4.15
CA SER A 510 18.20 -38.02 -3.24
C SER A 510 17.35 -39.23 -3.66
N HIS A 511 16.98 -40.09 -2.71
CA HIS A 511 16.04 -41.18 -2.98
C HIS A 511 14.63 -40.67 -3.30
N ARG A 512 14.30 -39.48 -2.79
CA ARG A 512 13.01 -38.81 -3.02
C ARG A 512 12.98 -38.05 -4.34
N GLY A 513 14.14 -37.84 -4.96
CA GLY A 513 14.25 -37.12 -6.22
C GLY A 513 14.02 -35.61 -6.08
N ARG A 514 14.38 -35.01 -4.93
CA ARG A 514 14.33 -33.56 -4.66
C ARG A 514 15.54 -33.11 -3.86
N CYS A 515 15.91 -31.83 -3.98
CA CYS A 515 16.89 -31.22 -3.08
C CYS A 515 16.14 -30.67 -1.86
N ALA A 516 16.09 -31.42 -0.76
CA ALA A 516 15.37 -31.02 0.45
C ALA A 516 16.20 -30.08 1.35
N SER A 517 16.78 -29.02 0.78
CA SER A 517 17.72 -28.09 1.46
C SER A 517 17.29 -27.70 2.87
N PHE A 518 18.19 -27.86 3.85
CA PHE A 518 18.00 -27.56 5.28
C PHE A 518 16.94 -28.41 6.01
N ASN A 519 16.35 -29.42 5.36
CA ASN A 519 15.33 -30.26 5.95
C ASN A 519 15.95 -31.41 6.77
N ALA A 520 15.27 -31.87 7.81
CA ALA A 520 15.61 -33.11 8.52
C ALA A 520 15.67 -34.35 7.61
N ALA A 521 14.97 -34.33 6.47
CA ALA A 521 14.93 -35.38 5.46
C ALA A 521 15.93 -35.18 4.30
N SER A 522 16.90 -34.26 4.42
CA SER A 522 17.99 -34.05 3.46
C SER A 522 18.79 -35.34 3.21
N ASP A 523 18.72 -35.92 2.02
CA ASP A 523 19.39 -37.18 1.64
C ASP A 523 20.23 -37.07 0.35
N GLY A 524 20.45 -35.85 -0.16
CA GLY A 524 21.24 -35.58 -1.36
C GLY A 524 20.56 -34.59 -2.31
N TYR A 525 21.17 -34.38 -3.48
CA TYR A 525 20.66 -33.48 -4.51
C TYR A 525 20.10 -34.25 -5.72
N VAL A 526 19.48 -33.53 -6.64
CA VAL A 526 19.13 -34.04 -7.97
C VAL A 526 19.66 -33.08 -9.02
N ARG A 527 20.02 -33.56 -10.20
CA ARG A 527 20.50 -32.69 -11.28
C ARG A 527 19.35 -31.93 -11.96
N GLY A 528 19.69 -30.75 -12.47
CA GLY A 528 18.77 -29.90 -13.20
C GLY A 528 19.39 -29.31 -14.46
N ASP A 529 18.57 -29.03 -15.44
CA ASP A 529 18.94 -28.32 -16.66
C ASP A 529 18.83 -26.81 -16.46
N GLY A 530 19.72 -26.04 -17.08
CA GLY A 530 19.62 -24.59 -17.10
C GLY A 530 20.74 -23.91 -17.90
N CYS A 531 20.40 -22.78 -18.51
CA CYS A 531 21.34 -21.82 -19.07
C CYS A 531 21.00 -20.42 -18.61
N ALA A 532 21.99 -19.66 -18.15
CA ALA A 532 21.86 -18.25 -17.81
C ALA A 532 23.05 -17.47 -18.37
N ALA A 533 22.77 -16.34 -19.00
CA ALA A 533 23.74 -15.43 -19.58
C ALA A 533 23.56 -14.02 -19.01
N LEU A 534 24.65 -13.43 -18.52
CA LEU A 534 24.69 -12.09 -17.93
C LEU A 534 25.63 -11.20 -18.73
N GLY A 535 25.08 -10.13 -19.28
CA GLY A 535 25.82 -9.08 -19.95
C GLY A 535 26.26 -7.99 -18.97
N LEU A 536 27.55 -7.65 -18.97
CA LEU A 536 28.19 -6.77 -17.98
C LEU A 536 28.78 -5.51 -18.60
N LYS A 537 28.65 -4.39 -17.90
CA LYS A 537 29.37 -3.12 -18.14
C LYS A 537 29.92 -2.57 -16.83
N GLY A 538 30.85 -1.62 -16.91
CA GLY A 538 31.29 -0.87 -15.73
C GLY A 538 30.16 0.00 -15.21
N ALA A 539 29.68 -0.29 -14.00
CA ALA A 539 28.70 0.56 -13.32
C ALA A 539 29.38 1.81 -12.74
N THR A 540 30.64 1.69 -12.39
CA THR A 540 31.48 2.82 -12.01
C THR A 540 32.83 2.73 -12.70
N GLN A 541 33.45 3.88 -12.88
CA GLN A 541 34.80 4.00 -13.40
C GLN A 541 35.62 4.92 -12.50
N VAL A 542 36.88 4.58 -12.27
CA VAL A 542 37.82 5.48 -11.60
C VAL A 542 38.51 6.34 -12.66
N VAL A 543 38.32 7.66 -12.60
CA VAL A 543 38.97 8.65 -13.46
C VAL A 543 39.65 9.67 -12.55
N ASP A 544 40.96 9.85 -12.70
CA ASP A 544 41.78 10.75 -11.87
C ASP A 544 41.61 10.52 -10.35
N GLY A 545 41.50 9.25 -9.94
CA GLY A 545 41.31 8.86 -8.54
C GLY A 545 39.90 9.06 -8.00
N LYS A 546 38.97 9.58 -8.80
CA LYS A 546 37.56 9.76 -8.43
C LYS A 546 36.69 8.67 -9.05
N VAL A 547 35.75 8.16 -8.25
CA VAL A 547 34.74 7.19 -8.72
C VAL A 547 33.61 7.96 -9.39
N ILE A 548 33.37 7.68 -10.67
CA ILE A 548 32.28 8.23 -11.46
C ILE A 548 31.27 7.11 -11.70
N GLU A 549 30.01 7.33 -11.31
CA GLU A 549 28.92 6.42 -11.63
C GLU A 549 28.48 6.58 -13.09
N ASN A 550 28.27 5.46 -13.77
CA ASN A 550 27.69 5.44 -15.10
C ASN A 550 26.17 5.61 -14.97
N THR A 551 25.67 6.79 -15.35
CA THR A 551 24.23 7.08 -15.34
C THR A 551 23.55 6.84 -16.69
N LYS A 552 24.29 6.42 -17.72
CA LYS A 552 23.77 6.25 -19.09
C LYS A 552 23.11 4.89 -19.32
N ASP A 553 23.64 3.84 -18.71
CA ASP A 553 23.14 2.47 -18.85
C ASP A 553 22.12 2.15 -17.75
N LYS A 554 21.03 1.45 -18.11
CA LYS A 554 20.11 0.86 -17.12
C LYS A 554 20.75 -0.43 -16.58
N PHE A 555 21.06 -0.47 -15.29
CA PHE A 555 21.58 -1.65 -14.63
C PHE A 555 20.44 -2.43 -13.95
N ILE A 556 20.37 -3.72 -14.23
CA ILE A 556 19.41 -4.66 -13.62
C ILE A 556 19.82 -4.91 -12.16
N GLY A 557 21.12 -5.09 -11.94
CA GLY A 557 21.74 -5.20 -10.63
C GLY A 557 23.25 -5.01 -10.76
N ILE A 558 23.96 -5.12 -9.64
CA ILE A 558 25.37 -4.81 -9.51
C ILE A 558 26.11 -5.94 -8.81
N ILE A 559 27.35 -6.18 -9.23
CA ILE A 559 28.31 -7.03 -8.55
C ILE A 559 29.16 -6.11 -7.66
N ALA A 560 28.89 -6.12 -6.36
CA ALA A 560 29.56 -5.26 -5.39
C ALA A 560 30.91 -5.82 -4.97
N GLY A 561 31.01 -7.14 -4.77
CA GLY A 561 32.25 -7.81 -4.41
C GLY A 561 32.19 -9.29 -4.71
N CYS A 562 33.35 -9.92 -4.90
CA CYS A 562 33.45 -11.35 -5.12
C CYS A 562 34.78 -11.89 -4.60
N MET A 563 34.79 -13.17 -4.21
CA MET A 563 36.00 -13.89 -3.83
C MET A 563 35.89 -15.35 -4.26
N GLN A 564 37.04 -15.91 -4.64
CA GLN A 564 37.19 -17.34 -4.92
C GLN A 564 38.39 -17.88 -4.14
N ASN A 565 38.19 -18.99 -3.42
CA ASN A 565 39.26 -19.72 -2.74
C ASN A 565 39.13 -21.24 -2.96
N GLN A 566 39.97 -22.01 -2.26
CA GLN A 566 40.03 -23.46 -2.35
C GLN A 566 40.23 -24.03 -0.93
N ASN A 567 39.47 -25.07 -0.58
CA ASN A 567 39.52 -25.75 0.71
C ASN A 567 40.89 -26.37 1.04
N GLY A 568 41.71 -26.68 0.02
CA GLY A 568 43.02 -27.28 0.22
C GLY A 568 42.92 -28.72 0.73
N ARG A 569 43.83 -29.11 1.64
CA ARG A 569 43.87 -30.48 2.19
C ARG A 569 42.93 -30.63 3.37
N VAL A 570 41.73 -31.14 3.10
CA VAL A 570 40.72 -31.54 4.09
C VAL A 570 40.64 -33.07 4.25
N ALA A 571 39.81 -33.57 5.17
CA ALA A 571 39.73 -34.99 5.52
C ALA A 571 39.44 -35.92 4.31
N SER A 572 38.61 -35.45 3.39
CA SER A 572 38.43 -36.04 2.06
C SER A 572 38.14 -34.93 1.06
N LEU A 573 38.37 -35.17 -0.23
CA LEU A 573 38.12 -34.18 -1.29
C LEU A 573 36.71 -33.57 -1.22
N LYS A 574 35.72 -34.35 -0.75
CA LYS A 574 34.30 -33.99 -0.70
C LYS A 574 33.85 -33.43 0.66
N THR A 575 34.73 -33.38 1.65
CA THR A 575 34.34 -32.96 3.00
C THR A 575 34.03 -31.45 3.01
N PRO A 576 32.86 -31.02 3.52
CA PRO A 576 32.56 -29.59 3.63
C PRO A 576 33.53 -28.91 4.59
N HIS A 577 33.98 -27.69 4.25
CA HIS A 577 34.99 -26.97 5.00
C HIS A 577 34.52 -25.58 5.43
N GLY A 578 33.85 -25.50 6.58
CA GLY A 578 33.29 -24.26 7.13
C GLY A 578 34.25 -23.05 7.17
N PRO A 579 35.52 -23.20 7.64
CA PRO A 579 36.47 -22.07 7.64
C PRO A 579 36.77 -21.51 6.25
N GLY A 580 36.91 -22.38 5.23
CA GLY A 580 37.13 -21.94 3.85
C GLY A 580 35.91 -21.22 3.26
N MET A 581 34.70 -21.64 3.62
CA MET A 581 33.46 -20.94 3.27
C MET A 581 33.42 -19.54 3.90
N GLN A 582 33.73 -19.44 5.20
CA GLN A 582 33.77 -18.17 5.94
C GLN A 582 34.79 -17.20 5.35
N GLU A 583 35.99 -17.67 5.03
CA GLU A 583 37.05 -16.85 4.42
C GLU A 583 36.58 -16.26 3.09
N ALA A 584 35.97 -17.06 2.21
CA ALA A 584 35.44 -16.58 0.95
C ALA A 584 34.34 -15.52 1.15
N MET A 585 33.44 -15.73 2.12
CA MET A 585 32.34 -14.78 2.42
C MET A 585 32.88 -13.46 2.97
N VAL A 586 33.71 -13.51 4.01
CA VAL A 586 34.27 -12.32 4.68
C VAL A 586 35.12 -11.50 3.70
N GLU A 587 35.96 -12.15 2.90
CA GLU A 587 36.82 -11.46 1.94
C GLU A 587 36.02 -10.81 0.80
N ALA A 588 34.96 -11.45 0.31
CA ALA A 588 34.08 -10.86 -0.69
C ALA A 588 33.28 -9.66 -0.16
N ILE A 589 32.81 -9.71 1.09
CA ILE A 589 32.16 -8.57 1.78
C ILE A 589 33.16 -7.42 1.96
N ARG A 590 34.40 -7.75 2.35
CA ARG A 590 35.51 -6.78 2.45
C ARG A 590 35.82 -6.15 1.09
N ASN A 591 35.87 -6.94 0.01
CA ASN A 591 36.07 -6.46 -1.36
C ASN A 591 34.95 -5.54 -1.83
N ALA A 592 33.72 -5.73 -1.32
CA ALA A 592 32.59 -4.84 -1.55
C ALA A 592 32.66 -3.52 -0.75
N GLY A 593 33.52 -3.44 0.27
CA GLY A 593 33.58 -2.31 1.20
C GLY A 593 32.33 -2.19 2.07
N LEU A 594 31.77 -3.33 2.47
CA LEU A 594 30.55 -3.44 3.28
C LEU A 594 30.84 -4.08 4.63
N SER A 595 29.92 -3.89 5.58
CA SER A 595 29.84 -4.67 6.80
C SER A 595 29.02 -5.94 6.55
N PRO A 596 29.30 -7.07 7.22
CA PRO A 596 28.46 -8.26 7.10
C PRO A 596 26.99 -8.05 7.53
N LEU A 597 26.72 -7.03 8.36
CA LEU A 597 25.38 -6.61 8.77
C LEU A 597 24.59 -5.89 7.66
N ASP A 598 25.26 -5.41 6.61
CA ASP A 598 24.59 -4.76 5.48
C ASP A 598 23.91 -5.76 4.54
N LEU A 599 24.21 -7.06 4.68
CA LEU A 599 23.62 -8.11 3.85
C LEU A 599 22.26 -8.51 4.42
N ASP A 600 21.24 -8.47 3.56
CA ASP A 600 19.86 -8.81 3.91
C ASP A 600 19.57 -10.31 3.74
N SER A 601 20.20 -10.92 2.73
CA SER A 601 19.97 -12.32 2.38
C SER A 601 21.23 -12.99 1.86
N VAL A 602 21.29 -14.32 2.00
CA VAL A 602 22.31 -15.18 1.42
C VAL A 602 21.65 -16.36 0.73
N GLU A 603 21.94 -16.50 -0.56
CA GLU A 603 21.65 -17.72 -1.28
C GLU A 603 22.80 -18.71 -1.09
N ALA A 604 22.49 -19.78 -0.36
CA ALA A 604 23.41 -20.84 -0.02
C ALA A 604 23.60 -21.82 -1.20
N HIS A 605 24.69 -22.58 -1.13
CA HIS A 605 24.91 -23.73 -1.97
C HIS A 605 23.84 -24.79 -1.69
N ALA A 606 23.62 -25.15 -0.43
CA ALA A 606 22.50 -25.94 0.08
C ALA A 606 22.10 -27.09 -0.86
N ASP A 607 23.01 -28.05 -1.03
CA ASP A 607 22.80 -29.19 -1.91
C ASP A 607 21.77 -30.18 -1.38
N GLY A 608 21.25 -30.00 -0.16
CA GLY A 608 20.29 -30.93 0.42
C GLY A 608 20.98 -32.15 1.02
N THR A 609 22.28 -32.05 1.31
CA THR A 609 23.02 -33.06 2.06
C THR A 609 22.99 -32.72 3.56
N PHE A 610 22.51 -33.66 4.38
CA PHE A 610 22.27 -33.46 5.82
C PHE A 610 23.42 -32.78 6.59
N LEU A 611 24.67 -33.23 6.40
CA LEU A 611 25.84 -32.65 7.08
C LEU A 611 26.35 -31.37 6.42
N SER A 612 26.37 -31.31 5.09
CA SER A 612 26.88 -30.14 4.35
C SER A 612 26.03 -28.90 4.60
N ASP A 613 24.70 -29.05 4.56
CA ASP A 613 23.74 -27.99 4.86
C ASP A 613 23.96 -27.40 6.26
N ALA A 614 24.24 -28.25 7.26
CA ALA A 614 24.49 -27.82 8.64
C ALA A 614 25.82 -27.06 8.78
N VAL A 615 26.90 -27.56 8.17
CA VAL A 615 28.21 -26.89 8.17
C VAL A 615 28.13 -25.55 7.45
N GLU A 616 27.41 -25.50 6.34
CA GLU A 616 27.21 -24.29 5.57
C GLU A 616 26.38 -23.24 6.33
N SER A 617 25.25 -23.63 6.93
CA SER A 617 24.42 -22.71 7.72
C SER A 617 25.22 -22.05 8.84
N GLY A 618 26.00 -22.86 9.58
CA GLY A 618 26.87 -22.36 10.64
C GLY A 618 28.08 -21.55 10.13
N ALA A 619 28.51 -21.74 8.87
CA ALA A 619 29.52 -20.89 8.25
C ALA A 619 28.94 -19.54 7.82
N ILE A 620 27.74 -19.53 7.24
CA ILE A 620 27.01 -18.32 6.87
C ILE A 620 26.77 -17.47 8.12
N TRP A 621 26.28 -18.05 9.22
CA TRP A 621 26.03 -17.30 10.46
C TRP A 621 27.29 -16.61 10.95
N ARG A 622 28.38 -17.36 11.16
CA ARG A 622 29.65 -16.83 11.69
C ARG A 622 30.30 -15.78 10.80
N ALA A 623 30.05 -15.81 9.49
CA ALA A 623 30.55 -14.81 8.57
C ALA A 623 29.73 -13.50 8.57
N HIS A 624 28.46 -13.54 9.01
CA HIS A 624 27.50 -12.44 8.82
C HIS A 624 26.92 -11.84 10.12
N ARG A 625 26.82 -12.63 11.18
CA ARG A 625 26.16 -12.25 12.45
C ARG A 625 27.02 -12.71 13.63
N SER A 626 26.78 -12.10 14.79
CA SER A 626 27.30 -12.53 16.09
C SER A 626 26.15 -12.72 17.08
N GLU A 627 26.45 -13.25 18.27
CA GLU A 627 25.48 -13.45 19.35
C GLU A 627 24.82 -12.14 19.83
N ASP A 628 25.49 -11.00 19.63
CA ASP A 628 25.00 -9.68 20.08
C ASP A 628 23.94 -9.06 19.14
N HIS A 629 23.72 -9.63 17.95
CA HIS A 629 22.87 -9.03 16.91
C HIS A 629 21.59 -9.84 16.68
N ASN A 630 20.43 -9.18 16.85
CA ASN A 630 19.11 -9.80 16.70
C ASN A 630 18.45 -9.59 15.32
N ASP A 631 19.14 -8.99 14.34
CA ASP A 631 18.60 -8.80 12.98
C ASP A 631 18.79 -10.06 12.12
N PRO A 632 17.71 -10.80 11.76
CA PRO A 632 17.85 -12.09 11.12
C PRO A 632 18.36 -11.97 9.67
N LEU A 633 19.38 -12.76 9.33
CA LEU A 633 19.83 -12.94 7.95
C LEU A 633 18.92 -13.95 7.23
N VAL A 634 18.37 -13.57 6.07
CA VAL A 634 17.49 -14.46 5.30
C VAL A 634 18.32 -15.46 4.49
N MET A 635 18.10 -16.76 4.69
CA MET A 635 18.75 -17.83 3.96
C MET A 635 17.86 -18.42 2.87
N LEU A 636 18.46 -18.58 1.68
CA LEU A 636 17.80 -19.03 0.46
C LEU A 636 18.53 -20.20 -0.18
N ALA A 637 17.80 -21.06 -0.89
CA ALA A 637 18.32 -22.21 -1.60
C ALA A 637 17.51 -22.49 -2.88
N ILE A 638 17.94 -21.96 -4.02
CA ILE A 638 17.24 -22.15 -5.31
C ILE A 638 17.20 -23.59 -5.78
N LYS A 639 18.15 -24.42 -5.34
CA LYS A 639 18.21 -25.85 -5.66
C LYS A 639 16.98 -26.60 -5.19
N SER A 640 16.30 -26.10 -4.14
CA SER A 640 15.03 -26.66 -3.69
C SER A 640 13.95 -26.63 -4.78
N GLN A 641 13.95 -25.61 -5.65
CA GLN A 641 13.00 -25.46 -6.75
C GLN A 641 13.52 -26.01 -8.07
N MET A 642 14.76 -25.64 -8.43
CA MET A 642 15.34 -25.85 -9.77
C MET A 642 16.18 -27.13 -9.88
N CYS A 643 16.32 -27.91 -8.80
CA CYS A 643 17.38 -28.92 -8.68
C CYS A 643 18.79 -28.30 -8.79
N ASN A 644 19.83 -29.13 -8.72
CA ASN A 644 21.21 -28.71 -8.86
C ASN A 644 21.59 -28.60 -10.35
N GLN A 645 21.57 -27.38 -10.88
CA GLN A 645 21.95 -27.07 -12.26
C GLN A 645 23.47 -27.04 -12.51
N ILE A 646 24.25 -27.65 -11.61
CA ILE A 646 25.71 -27.76 -11.67
C ILE A 646 26.32 -26.41 -12.09
N GLU A 647 26.86 -26.29 -13.30
CA GLU A 647 27.59 -25.11 -13.78
C GLU A 647 26.72 -23.85 -13.89
N CYS A 648 25.41 -23.98 -14.15
CA CYS A 648 24.49 -22.85 -14.26
C CYS A 648 23.97 -22.36 -12.90
N CYS A 649 24.00 -23.21 -11.86
CA CYS A 649 23.28 -22.95 -10.61
C CYS A 649 23.65 -21.63 -9.94
N GLY A 650 24.94 -21.27 -9.96
CA GLY A 650 25.42 -20.03 -9.36
C GLY A 650 24.89 -18.77 -10.05
N LEU A 651 24.68 -18.80 -11.37
CA LEU A 651 24.08 -17.67 -12.10
C LEU A 651 22.57 -17.60 -11.88
N SER A 652 21.88 -18.75 -11.84
CA SER A 652 20.46 -18.79 -11.50
C SER A 652 20.22 -18.20 -10.10
N ALA A 653 21.07 -18.55 -9.13
CA ALA A 653 21.00 -17.99 -7.78
C ALA A 653 21.24 -16.48 -7.74
N PHE A 654 22.24 -16.00 -8.48
CA PHE A 654 22.52 -14.57 -8.61
C PHE A 654 21.39 -13.78 -9.27
N LEU A 655 20.76 -14.35 -10.31
CA LEU A 655 19.59 -13.77 -10.95
C LEU A 655 18.40 -13.69 -9.98
N ARG A 656 18.10 -14.76 -9.25
CA ARG A 656 17.05 -14.78 -8.23
C ARG A 656 17.25 -13.68 -7.20
N MET A 657 18.49 -13.48 -6.72
CA MET A 657 18.82 -12.43 -5.77
C MET A 657 18.61 -11.01 -6.34
N ILE A 658 19.13 -10.71 -7.54
CA ILE A 658 18.95 -9.38 -8.15
C ILE A 658 17.48 -9.09 -8.42
N TYR A 659 16.74 -10.06 -8.97
CA TYR A 659 15.33 -9.88 -9.28
C TYR A 659 14.48 -9.79 -8.01
N SER A 660 14.88 -10.42 -6.91
CA SER A 660 14.23 -10.22 -5.60
C SER A 660 14.27 -8.76 -5.16
N ALA A 661 15.40 -8.09 -5.38
CA ALA A 661 15.50 -6.65 -5.11
C ALA A 661 14.65 -5.82 -6.08
N GLN A 662 14.63 -6.15 -7.38
CA GLN A 662 13.83 -5.43 -8.38
C GLN A 662 12.32 -5.51 -8.14
N TRP A 663 11.84 -6.70 -7.80
CA TRP A 663 10.44 -6.99 -7.53
C TRP A 663 10.04 -6.68 -6.08
N GLY A 664 10.99 -6.31 -5.22
CA GLY A 664 10.71 -5.93 -3.84
C GLY A 664 10.31 -7.09 -2.93
N TYR A 665 10.57 -8.35 -3.32
CA TYR A 665 10.31 -9.51 -2.47
C TYR A 665 11.32 -10.64 -2.69
N ILE A 666 11.58 -11.35 -1.60
CA ILE A 666 12.38 -12.56 -1.48
C ILE A 666 11.46 -13.77 -1.61
N THR A 667 11.81 -14.65 -2.54
CA THR A 667 11.07 -15.87 -2.85
C THR A 667 11.32 -17.00 -1.81
N PRO A 668 10.39 -17.94 -1.61
CA PRO A 668 10.50 -19.00 -0.61
C PRO A 668 11.44 -20.14 -1.02
N ASN A 669 11.96 -20.87 -0.03
CA ASN A 669 12.54 -22.20 -0.19
C ASN A 669 11.42 -23.23 -0.06
N ILE A 670 11.42 -24.21 -0.95
CA ILE A 670 10.40 -25.26 -0.94
C ILE A 670 10.98 -26.55 -0.33
N HIS A 671 10.11 -27.52 -0.07
CA HIS A 671 10.44 -28.80 0.57
C HIS A 671 10.91 -28.74 2.02
N LEU A 672 11.02 -27.57 2.66
CA LEU A 672 11.33 -27.44 4.08
C LEU A 672 10.07 -27.66 4.94
N THR A 673 9.90 -28.87 5.46
CA THR A 673 8.80 -29.27 6.35
C THR A 673 9.22 -29.34 7.82
N GLN A 674 10.46 -29.72 8.07
CA GLN A 674 11.06 -29.78 9.40
C GLN A 674 12.53 -29.39 9.25
N VAL A 675 12.98 -28.44 10.07
CA VAL A 675 14.38 -27.99 10.04
C VAL A 675 15.29 -29.14 10.50
N ASN A 676 16.43 -29.29 9.83
CA ASN A 676 17.47 -30.23 10.22
C ASN A 676 17.93 -29.94 11.67
N PRO A 677 17.93 -30.94 12.57
CA PRO A 677 18.23 -30.76 13.99
C PRO A 677 19.66 -30.32 14.30
N HIS A 678 20.56 -30.31 13.31
CA HIS A 678 21.91 -29.75 13.46
C HIS A 678 22.02 -28.27 13.08
N LEU A 679 20.90 -27.61 12.77
CA LEU A 679 20.83 -26.19 12.48
C LEU A 679 20.20 -25.46 13.68
N ASP A 680 20.96 -24.58 14.31
CA ASP A 680 20.51 -23.77 15.45
C ASP A 680 19.82 -22.46 15.01
N VAL A 681 18.92 -22.53 14.03
CA VAL A 681 18.28 -21.34 13.40
C VAL A 681 17.37 -20.55 14.33
N PHE A 682 16.95 -21.10 15.47
CA PHE A 682 16.09 -20.38 16.44
C PHE A 682 16.89 -19.57 17.46
N GLU A 683 18.12 -19.99 17.76
CA GLU A 683 19.02 -19.27 18.69
C GLU A 683 19.94 -18.31 17.92
N GLN A 684 20.23 -18.63 16.66
CA GLN A 684 21.01 -17.78 15.77
C GLN A 684 20.09 -16.80 15.04
N ALA A 685 20.53 -15.55 14.83
CA ALA A 685 19.84 -14.56 13.99
C ALA A 685 19.87 -14.94 12.49
N GLN A 686 19.29 -16.08 12.14
CA GLN A 686 19.10 -16.60 10.80
C GLN A 686 17.63 -16.96 10.59
N MET A 687 17.11 -16.69 9.40
CA MET A 687 15.74 -17.04 9.04
C MET A 687 15.75 -17.77 7.70
N ILE A 688 15.22 -18.99 7.65
CA ILE A 688 15.03 -19.70 6.39
C ILE A 688 13.69 -19.25 5.79
N ALA A 689 13.70 -18.71 4.57
CA ALA A 689 12.47 -18.25 3.94
C ALA A 689 11.60 -19.43 3.52
N THR A 690 10.43 -19.61 4.14
CA THR A 690 9.42 -20.62 3.76
C THR A 690 8.23 -20.01 3.01
N GLU A 691 8.07 -18.69 3.11
CA GLU A 691 7.04 -17.91 2.45
C GLU A 691 7.69 -16.72 1.74
N THR A 692 6.96 -16.11 0.80
CA THR A 692 7.41 -14.88 0.16
C THR A 692 7.47 -13.75 1.18
N MET A 693 8.64 -13.12 1.30
CA MET A 693 8.88 -12.03 2.24
C MET A 693 9.28 -10.79 1.47
N ASN A 694 8.77 -9.62 1.82
CA ASN A 694 9.28 -8.44 1.12
C ASN A 694 10.72 -8.13 1.53
N VAL A 695 11.46 -7.45 0.64
CA VAL A 695 12.79 -6.93 0.97
C VAL A 695 12.68 -5.80 2.02
N PRO A 696 13.65 -5.68 2.95
CA PRO A 696 13.56 -4.71 4.04
C PRO A 696 13.71 -3.25 3.59
N TYR A 697 14.43 -2.99 2.49
CA TYR A 697 14.69 -1.65 1.97
C TYR A 697 14.41 -1.56 0.47
N ARG A 698 14.39 -0.34 -0.08
CA ARG A 698 14.24 -0.10 -1.52
C ARG A 698 15.42 -0.67 -2.33
N SER A 699 16.57 -0.87 -1.71
CA SER A 699 17.69 -1.59 -2.29
C SER A 699 18.06 -2.76 -1.39
N SER A 700 18.62 -3.82 -1.95
CA SER A 700 19.02 -4.99 -1.16
C SER A 700 20.40 -5.48 -1.54
N TYR A 701 21.18 -5.83 -0.52
CA TYR A 701 22.42 -6.58 -0.69
C TYR A 701 22.17 -8.05 -0.40
N GLY A 702 22.51 -8.88 -1.38
CA GLY A 702 22.40 -10.34 -1.28
C GLY A 702 23.73 -11.02 -1.59
N GLY A 703 24.08 -11.99 -0.76
CA GLY A 703 25.20 -12.89 -1.00
C GLY A 703 24.77 -14.13 -1.79
N VAL A 704 25.66 -14.66 -2.62
CA VAL A 704 25.45 -15.94 -3.31
C VAL A 704 26.69 -16.80 -3.15
N PHE A 705 26.51 -17.99 -2.59
CA PHE A 705 27.57 -18.96 -2.34
C PHE A 705 27.39 -20.21 -3.21
N ASN A 706 28.42 -20.56 -3.98
CA ASN A 706 28.52 -21.87 -4.61
C ASN A 706 29.87 -22.52 -4.33
N SER A 707 29.83 -23.81 -4.02
CA SER A 707 31.01 -24.65 -3.90
C SER A 707 30.99 -25.77 -4.94
N GLY A 708 32.14 -26.09 -5.51
CA GLY A 708 32.35 -27.28 -6.34
C GLY A 708 32.88 -28.43 -5.49
N PHE A 709 32.55 -29.67 -5.84
CA PHE A 709 32.99 -30.84 -5.04
C PHE A 709 34.52 -30.99 -4.98
N GLY A 710 35.26 -30.38 -5.92
CA GLY A 710 36.73 -30.28 -5.89
C GLY A 710 37.27 -29.28 -4.85
N GLY A 711 36.40 -28.66 -4.04
CA GLY A 711 36.74 -27.75 -2.95
C GLY A 711 36.84 -26.27 -3.32
N THR A 712 36.56 -25.90 -4.57
CA THR A 712 36.54 -24.49 -4.99
C THR A 712 35.29 -23.81 -4.45
N ASN A 713 35.47 -22.73 -3.69
CA ASN A 713 34.34 -21.90 -3.23
C ASN A 713 34.35 -20.56 -3.94
N VAL A 714 33.17 -20.09 -4.31
CA VAL A 714 32.98 -18.74 -4.85
C VAL A 714 31.84 -18.09 -4.09
N TYR A 715 32.11 -16.90 -3.56
CA TYR A 715 31.09 -16.03 -2.96
C TYR A 715 31.00 -14.72 -3.74
N MET A 716 29.78 -14.28 -4.01
CA MET A 716 29.52 -13.02 -4.71
C MET A 716 28.48 -12.22 -3.94
N VAL A 717 28.80 -10.95 -3.69
CA VAL A 717 27.86 -9.97 -3.14
C VAL A 717 27.30 -9.19 -4.30
N GLY A 718 25.98 -9.26 -4.47
CA GLY A 718 25.28 -8.43 -5.42
C GLY A 718 24.35 -7.43 -4.74
N TRP A 719 23.94 -6.46 -5.53
CA TRP A 719 23.06 -5.37 -5.11
C TRP A 719 22.00 -5.12 -6.17
N GLY A 720 20.77 -4.92 -5.74
CA GLY A 720 19.69 -4.48 -6.61
C GLY A 720 18.83 -3.40 -5.95
N THR A 721 18.01 -2.74 -6.75
CA THR A 721 17.05 -1.74 -6.29
C THR A 721 15.69 -2.04 -6.90
N VAL A 722 14.63 -1.71 -6.17
CA VAL A 722 13.25 -1.89 -6.60
C VAL A 722 13.02 -1.11 -7.89
N ASP A 723 12.55 -1.81 -8.92
CA ASP A 723 12.16 -1.21 -10.19
C ASP A 723 10.73 -0.69 -10.07
N SER A 724 10.57 0.63 -10.20
CA SER A 724 9.26 1.30 -10.14
C SER A 724 8.30 0.88 -11.26
N GLU A 725 8.81 0.33 -12.37
CA GLU A 725 7.98 -0.22 -13.45
C GLU A 725 7.34 -1.56 -13.04
N LYS A 726 8.04 -2.35 -12.21
CA LYS A 726 7.59 -3.68 -11.73
C LYS A 726 6.77 -3.57 -10.46
N VAL A 727 7.23 -2.74 -9.51
CA VAL A 727 6.54 -2.46 -8.25
C VAL A 727 6.10 -1.02 -8.26
N ARG A 728 4.82 -0.80 -8.60
CA ARG A 728 4.25 0.54 -8.51
C ARG A 728 4.20 0.96 -7.05
N PRO A 729 4.79 2.10 -6.66
CA PRO A 729 4.59 2.61 -5.31
C PRO A 729 3.08 2.83 -5.10
N PRO A 730 2.57 2.62 -3.88
CA PRO A 730 1.19 2.98 -3.59
C PRO A 730 0.96 4.45 -3.97
N PRO A 731 -0.21 4.81 -4.51
CA PRO A 731 -0.52 6.21 -4.78
C PRO A 731 -0.37 6.99 -3.47
N PRO A 732 0.23 8.19 -3.48
CA PRO A 732 0.34 8.98 -2.28
C PRO A 732 -1.04 9.24 -1.71
N ARG A 733 -1.27 8.74 -0.49
CA ARG A 733 -2.43 9.13 0.31
C ARG A 733 -2.28 10.61 0.58
N GLN A 734 -2.96 11.43 -0.20
CA GLN A 734 -3.11 12.83 0.11
C GLN A 734 -4.00 12.92 1.35
N PRO A 735 -3.59 13.67 2.38
CA PRO A 735 -4.46 13.88 3.51
C PRO A 735 -5.73 14.59 3.03
N LYS A 736 -6.88 14.13 3.51
CA LYS A 736 -8.18 14.72 3.17
C LYS A 736 -8.17 16.20 3.50
N GLU A 737 -8.45 17.10 2.56
CA GLU A 737 -8.48 18.53 2.86
C GLU A 737 -9.53 18.83 3.94
N VAL A 738 -9.22 19.77 4.83
CA VAL A 738 -10.22 20.31 5.78
C VAL A 738 -11.37 20.93 4.98
N LEU A 739 -12.59 20.94 5.50
CA LEU A 739 -13.73 21.46 4.74
C LEU A 739 -13.82 22.99 4.77
N TYR A 740 -13.26 23.60 5.81
CA TYR A 740 -13.37 25.01 6.10
C TYR A 740 -12.13 25.52 6.83
N TRP A 741 -11.69 26.75 6.56
CA TRP A 741 -10.63 27.41 7.32
C TRP A 741 -11.13 28.72 7.95
N PRO A 742 -11.21 28.82 9.29
CA PRO A 742 -11.74 30.01 9.98
C PRO A 742 -10.91 31.30 9.79
N GLY A 743 -9.62 31.19 9.47
CA GLY A 743 -8.73 32.34 9.25
C GLY A 743 -8.86 32.96 7.85
N GLY A 744 -9.36 32.21 6.87
CA GLY A 744 -9.58 32.72 5.51
C GLY A 744 -8.34 32.95 4.66
N GLY A 745 -8.46 32.73 3.34
CA GLY A 745 -7.52 33.18 2.29
C GLY A 745 -7.00 32.09 1.33
N GLY A 746 -6.69 32.54 0.11
CA GLY A 746 -6.35 31.75 -1.09
C GLY A 746 -7.37 31.89 -2.24
N ASP A 747 -6.91 32.40 -3.39
CA ASP A 747 -7.66 32.94 -4.54
C ASP A 747 -8.71 31.98 -5.14
N LEU A 748 -9.98 32.42 -5.15
CA LEU A 748 -10.97 31.85 -6.07
C LEU A 748 -10.87 32.66 -7.35
N GLU A 749 -10.39 32.05 -8.44
CA GLU A 749 -10.46 32.66 -9.77
C GLU A 749 -11.85 33.29 -9.96
N GLY A 750 -11.89 34.58 -10.30
CA GLY A 750 -13.09 35.42 -10.25
C GLY A 750 -14.30 34.91 -11.06
N VAL A 751 -14.17 33.80 -11.78
CA VAL A 751 -15.23 33.10 -12.51
C VAL A 751 -16.19 32.34 -11.58
N MET A 752 -15.75 31.96 -10.38
CA MET A 752 -16.50 31.11 -9.44
C MET A 752 -17.26 31.87 -8.34
N LEU A 753 -17.10 33.20 -8.24
CA LEU A 753 -17.85 34.05 -7.31
C LEU A 753 -19.24 34.40 -7.86
N PRO A 754 -20.23 34.72 -7.00
CA PRO A 754 -21.45 35.35 -7.48
C PRO A 754 -21.09 36.62 -8.27
N ARG A 755 -21.66 36.78 -9.47
CA ARG A 755 -21.47 37.93 -10.36
C ARG A 755 -22.02 39.21 -9.74
N ARG A 756 -22.98 39.09 -8.82
CA ARG A 756 -23.53 40.18 -8.01
C ARG A 756 -23.15 39.98 -6.55
N PRO A 757 -22.78 41.03 -5.80
CA PRO A 757 -22.51 40.90 -4.37
C PRO A 757 -23.74 40.34 -3.63
N ASP A 758 -23.50 39.39 -2.73
CA ASP A 758 -24.50 38.76 -1.86
C ASP A 758 -25.67 38.08 -2.61
N ALA A 759 -25.35 37.39 -3.71
CA ALA A 759 -26.31 36.68 -4.55
C ALA A 759 -26.30 35.16 -4.32
N TYR A 760 -26.21 34.73 -3.06
CA TYR A 760 -26.49 33.34 -2.68
C TYR A 760 -28.00 33.16 -2.51
N MET A 761 -28.56 32.26 -3.31
CA MET A 761 -29.98 31.94 -3.33
C MET A 761 -30.13 30.47 -2.94
N ILE A 762 -31.05 30.14 -2.05
CA ILE A 762 -31.35 28.76 -1.68
C ILE A 762 -32.60 28.30 -2.44
N VAL A 763 -32.57 27.07 -2.93
CA VAL A 763 -33.72 26.43 -3.56
C VAL A 763 -33.89 25.05 -2.95
N GLY A 764 -35.12 24.57 -2.82
CA GLY A 764 -35.35 23.25 -2.26
C GLY A 764 -36.72 22.69 -2.57
N THR A 765 -37.06 21.63 -1.87
CA THR A 765 -38.35 20.93 -2.00
C THR A 765 -39.54 21.83 -1.68
N TRP A 766 -39.42 22.74 -0.71
CA TRP A 766 -40.46 23.71 -0.37
C TRP A 766 -40.83 24.68 -1.51
N SER A 767 -39.92 24.93 -2.45
CA SER A 767 -40.19 25.75 -3.65
C SER A 767 -40.33 24.91 -4.93
N LYS A 768 -40.51 23.59 -4.79
CA LYS A 768 -40.57 22.62 -5.90
C LYS A 768 -39.39 22.70 -6.86
N TRP A 769 -38.24 23.17 -6.38
CA TRP A 769 -37.06 23.43 -7.21
C TRP A 769 -37.24 24.49 -8.32
N GLU A 770 -38.31 25.29 -8.27
CA GLU A 770 -38.66 26.28 -9.30
C GLU A 770 -38.25 27.71 -8.93
N GLU A 771 -38.38 28.09 -7.66
CA GLU A 771 -38.12 29.45 -7.20
C GLU A 771 -36.98 29.48 -6.17
N ALA A 772 -35.84 30.06 -6.56
CA ALA A 772 -34.70 30.27 -5.67
C ALA A 772 -34.91 31.53 -4.82
N GLN A 773 -34.68 31.43 -3.52
CA GLN A 773 -34.97 32.47 -2.52
C GLN A 773 -33.67 33.03 -1.95
N ARG A 774 -33.61 34.34 -1.71
CA ARG A 774 -32.37 35.00 -1.30
C ARG A 774 -31.98 34.66 0.13
N MET A 775 -30.73 34.24 0.34
CA MET A 775 -30.14 34.10 1.68
C MET A 775 -29.78 35.48 2.24
N ARG A 776 -30.01 35.69 3.54
CA ARG A 776 -29.75 36.95 4.25
C ARG A 776 -28.27 37.02 4.64
N PRO A 777 -27.53 38.09 4.30
CA PRO A 777 -26.16 38.27 4.79
C PRO A 777 -26.17 38.61 6.28
N GLU A 778 -25.40 37.87 7.08
CA GLU A 778 -25.23 38.07 8.53
C GLU A 778 -23.91 38.82 8.85
N GLY A 779 -23.00 38.93 7.88
CA GLY A 779 -21.66 39.54 8.03
C GLY A 779 -20.54 38.50 7.98
N ASN A 780 -19.28 38.92 7.78
CA ASN A 780 -18.09 38.05 7.75
C ASN A 780 -18.18 36.84 6.80
N GLY A 781 -18.87 36.98 5.67
CA GLY A 781 -19.07 35.89 4.70
C GLY A 781 -20.10 34.85 5.12
N GLU A 782 -20.94 35.14 6.12
CA GLU A 782 -22.04 34.29 6.55
C GLU A 782 -23.37 34.71 5.88
N TYR A 783 -24.11 33.72 5.38
CA TYR A 783 -25.43 33.88 4.77
C TYR A 783 -26.42 32.90 5.38
N SER A 784 -27.61 33.36 5.78
CA SER A 784 -28.60 32.54 6.47
C SER A 784 -29.93 32.46 5.71
N TYR A 785 -30.64 31.34 5.85
CA TYR A 785 -32.02 31.20 5.41
C TYR A 785 -32.81 30.31 6.35
N ILE A 786 -34.08 30.65 6.60
CA ILE A 786 -34.97 29.85 7.45
C ILE A 786 -35.78 28.92 6.57
N VAL A 787 -35.49 27.63 6.65
CA VAL A 787 -36.27 26.56 6.05
C VAL A 787 -37.33 26.11 7.06
N THR A 788 -38.58 26.00 6.62
CA THR A 788 -39.67 25.46 7.44
C THR A 788 -39.96 24.05 6.94
N LEU A 789 -39.94 23.06 7.83
CA LEU A 789 -40.24 21.67 7.46
C LEU A 789 -41.71 21.54 7.05
N GLY A 790 -41.96 20.97 5.87
CA GLY A 790 -43.29 20.61 5.41
C GLY A 790 -43.89 19.40 6.13
N GLU A 791 -45.04 18.93 5.63
CA GLU A 791 -45.79 17.78 6.18
C GLU A 791 -44.97 16.48 6.23
N ASN A 792 -43.95 16.35 5.38
CA ASN A 792 -43.09 15.16 5.30
C ASN A 792 -42.01 15.14 6.40
N ARG A 793 -41.85 16.23 7.18
CA ARG A 793 -40.84 16.41 8.23
C ARG A 793 -39.40 16.30 7.73
N TRP A 794 -39.15 16.54 6.46
CA TRP A 794 -37.81 16.65 5.88
C TRP A 794 -37.83 17.64 4.72
N GLU A 795 -36.69 18.28 4.43
CA GLU A 795 -36.52 19.19 3.29
C GLU A 795 -35.14 18.98 2.64
N GLN A 796 -35.09 19.00 1.31
CA GLN A 796 -33.84 18.98 0.56
C GLN A 796 -33.56 20.32 -0.10
N PHE A 797 -32.28 20.67 -0.23
CA PHE A 797 -31.91 21.96 -0.82
C PHE A 797 -30.56 21.97 -1.54
N GLN A 798 -30.38 23.00 -2.37
CA GLN A 798 -29.14 23.43 -3.01
C GLN A 798 -29.01 24.94 -2.86
N ILE A 799 -27.80 25.47 -3.09
CA ILE A 799 -27.56 26.92 -3.08
C ILE A 799 -27.10 27.34 -4.48
N TRP A 800 -27.82 28.24 -5.12
CA TRP A 800 -27.48 28.82 -6.42
C TRP A 800 -26.75 30.13 -6.28
N LEU A 801 -25.78 30.33 -7.16
CA LEU A 801 -25.10 31.61 -7.34
C LEU A 801 -25.87 32.46 -8.36
N ASP A 802 -26.16 33.71 -8.03
CA ASP A 802 -26.90 34.65 -8.89
C ASP A 802 -28.32 34.21 -9.29
N GLY A 803 -28.85 33.16 -8.65
CA GLY A 803 -30.10 32.53 -9.04
C GLY A 803 -30.01 31.71 -10.33
N ASP A 804 -28.80 31.31 -10.76
CA ASP A 804 -28.56 30.51 -11.95
C ASP A 804 -28.57 28.99 -11.60
N PRO A 805 -29.51 28.19 -12.15
CA PRO A 805 -29.58 26.75 -11.91
C PRO A 805 -28.41 25.96 -12.52
N GLY A 806 -27.57 26.59 -13.36
CA GLY A 806 -26.31 26.02 -13.85
C GLY A 806 -25.09 26.38 -13.00
N ARG A 807 -25.24 27.19 -11.93
CA ARG A 807 -24.15 27.60 -11.04
C ARG A 807 -24.51 27.29 -9.59
N VAL A 808 -24.41 26.00 -9.27
CA VAL A 808 -24.92 25.43 -8.02
C VAL A 808 -23.76 25.09 -7.09
N LEU A 809 -23.88 25.51 -5.83
CA LEU A 809 -23.17 24.90 -4.71
C LEU A 809 -23.95 23.68 -4.23
N HIS A 810 -23.27 22.56 -4.12
CA HIS A 810 -23.88 21.28 -3.77
C HIS A 810 -22.90 20.37 -3.00
N PRO A 811 -23.40 19.35 -2.29
CA PRO A 811 -22.53 18.34 -1.69
C PRO A 811 -22.03 17.34 -2.73
N GLY A 812 -21.14 16.42 -2.34
CA GLY A 812 -20.59 15.42 -3.26
C GLY A 812 -21.57 14.31 -3.68
N ARG A 813 -22.67 14.12 -2.95
CA ARG A 813 -23.69 13.07 -3.18
C ARG A 813 -25.09 13.60 -2.80
N PRO A 814 -26.18 12.95 -3.25
CA PRO A 814 -27.54 13.29 -2.81
C PRO A 814 -27.73 13.08 -1.30
N LYS A 815 -28.62 13.87 -0.69
CA LYS A 815 -29.05 13.74 0.72
C LYS A 815 -27.93 13.76 1.76
N MET A 816 -26.88 14.55 1.52
CA MET A 816 -25.80 14.69 2.49
C MET A 816 -26.25 15.54 3.69
N SER A 817 -25.76 15.19 4.87
CA SER A 817 -25.97 15.99 6.09
C SER A 817 -25.15 17.27 6.06
N GLU A 818 -25.33 18.10 7.09
CA GLU A 818 -24.46 19.24 7.33
C GLU A 818 -23.00 18.79 7.52
N PHE A 819 -22.06 19.71 7.31
CA PHE A 819 -20.62 19.44 7.36
C PHE A 819 -20.10 18.49 6.28
N SER A 820 -20.85 18.28 5.20
CA SER A 820 -20.31 17.70 3.97
C SER A 820 -19.46 18.72 3.19
N ALA A 821 -18.47 18.26 2.43
CA ALA A 821 -17.75 19.12 1.49
C ALA A 821 -18.70 19.84 0.52
N VAL A 822 -18.47 21.13 0.33
CA VAL A 822 -19.24 22.00 -0.58
C VAL A 822 -18.47 22.13 -1.89
N TYR A 823 -19.06 21.65 -2.97
CA TYR A 823 -18.52 21.69 -4.32
C TYR A 823 -19.23 22.75 -5.17
N GLY A 824 -18.69 22.97 -6.37
CA GLY A 824 -19.24 23.88 -7.37
C GLY A 824 -18.78 25.34 -7.24
N PRO A 825 -19.23 26.20 -8.17
CA PRO A 825 -20.19 25.89 -9.24
C PRO A 825 -19.58 25.09 -10.39
N ASP A 826 -20.12 23.89 -10.66
CA ASP A 826 -19.68 23.00 -11.73
C ASP A 826 -20.63 23.08 -12.93
N GLU A 827 -20.09 23.24 -14.15
CA GLU A 827 -20.90 23.37 -15.39
C GLU A 827 -21.78 22.15 -15.72
N GLY A 828 -21.48 20.98 -15.13
CA GLY A 828 -22.18 19.72 -15.38
C GLY A 828 -23.23 19.31 -14.34
N VAL A 829 -23.33 20.03 -13.21
CA VAL A 829 -24.24 19.65 -12.11
C VAL A 829 -25.58 20.34 -12.27
N LYS A 830 -26.62 19.52 -12.43
CA LYS A 830 -27.99 19.95 -12.73
C LYS A 830 -28.67 20.50 -11.47
N GLY A 831 -29.04 21.77 -11.49
CA GLY A 831 -29.88 22.41 -10.46
C GLY A 831 -31.35 22.53 -10.86
N GLY A 832 -32.22 22.72 -9.87
CA GLY A 832 -33.62 23.14 -10.09
C GLY A 832 -34.55 22.03 -10.51
N ALA A 833 -35.49 22.32 -11.42
CA ALA A 833 -36.54 21.40 -11.83
C ALA A 833 -36.02 20.02 -12.30
N GLU A 834 -34.77 19.93 -12.74
CA GLU A 834 -34.14 18.66 -13.10
C GLU A 834 -33.77 17.79 -11.90
N VAL A 835 -33.47 18.41 -10.75
CA VAL A 835 -33.35 17.73 -9.44
C VAL A 835 -34.68 17.10 -9.07
N GLY A 836 -35.78 17.86 -9.15
CA GLY A 836 -37.14 17.35 -8.88
C GLY A 836 -37.59 16.24 -9.84
N ARG A 837 -37.09 16.24 -11.09
CA ARG A 837 -37.39 15.17 -12.07
C ARG A 837 -36.60 13.88 -11.87
N THR A 838 -35.41 13.94 -11.29
CA THR A 838 -34.50 12.78 -11.23
C THR A 838 -34.31 12.24 -9.82
N GLY A 839 -34.42 13.08 -8.78
CA GLY A 839 -34.20 12.69 -7.38
C GLY A 839 -32.75 12.28 -7.04
N GLN A 840 -31.83 12.31 -8.02
CA GLN A 840 -30.46 11.80 -7.88
C GLN A 840 -29.39 12.91 -7.94
N ALA A 841 -29.78 14.19 -7.95
CA ALA A 841 -28.81 15.26 -7.92
C ALA A 841 -28.21 15.45 -6.52
N PRO A 842 -27.01 16.01 -6.38
CA PRO A 842 -26.40 16.24 -5.08
C PRO A 842 -27.16 17.33 -4.32
N THR A 843 -27.68 16.99 -3.14
CA THR A 843 -28.55 17.85 -2.31
C THR A 843 -28.19 17.69 -0.84
N TRP A 844 -28.37 18.75 -0.06
CA TRP A 844 -28.39 18.64 1.39
C TRP A 844 -29.77 18.23 1.88
N LEU A 845 -29.85 17.45 2.95
CA LEU A 845 -31.09 17.00 3.57
C LEU A 845 -31.19 17.45 5.03
N ILE A 846 -32.23 18.23 5.34
CA ILE A 846 -32.69 18.48 6.71
C ILE A 846 -33.71 17.39 7.03
N ASP A 847 -33.36 16.43 7.87
CA ASP A 847 -34.26 15.34 8.26
C ASP A 847 -34.77 15.53 9.70
N GLY A 848 -36.05 15.80 9.83
CA GLY A 848 -36.73 16.03 11.10
C GLY A 848 -37.48 14.81 11.64
N ARG A 849 -37.46 13.68 10.93
CA ARG A 849 -38.24 12.50 11.32
C ARG A 849 -37.57 11.75 12.47
N GLU A 850 -38.35 11.41 13.49
CA GLU A 850 -38.04 10.25 14.34
C GLU A 850 -38.39 9.00 13.54
N VAL A 851 -37.39 8.31 12.98
CA VAL A 851 -37.61 6.97 12.46
C VAL A 851 -36.59 6.02 13.08
N PRO A 852 -37.08 5.01 13.82
CA PRO A 852 -36.32 3.81 14.09
C PRO A 852 -36.00 3.08 12.77
N GLY A 853 -34.73 2.94 12.40
CA GLY A 853 -34.29 1.99 11.34
C GLY A 853 -34.09 2.51 9.91
N SER A 854 -33.79 3.79 9.67
CA SER A 854 -33.65 4.34 8.31
C SER A 854 -32.24 4.25 7.67
N TYR A 855 -31.26 3.65 8.34
CA TYR A 855 -29.91 3.51 7.78
C TYR A 855 -29.67 2.11 7.20
N SER A 856 -29.10 2.03 6.00
CA SER A 856 -28.54 0.77 5.50
C SER A 856 -27.33 0.35 6.35
N ARG A 857 -27.05 -0.95 6.39
CA ARG A 857 -25.88 -1.49 7.10
C ARG A 857 -24.56 -0.84 6.62
N GLU A 858 -24.49 -0.44 5.34
CA GLU A 858 -23.34 0.29 4.80
C GLU A 858 -23.25 1.74 5.29
N ALA A 859 -24.39 2.42 5.53
CA ALA A 859 -24.42 3.78 6.09
C ALA A 859 -24.05 3.80 7.58
N LEU A 860 -24.42 2.76 8.33
CA LEU A 860 -23.99 2.53 9.71
C LEU A 860 -22.51 2.17 9.80
N ALA A 861 -21.99 1.40 8.84
CA ALA A 861 -20.57 1.07 8.71
C ALA A 861 -19.73 2.32 8.38
N TYR A 862 -20.23 3.20 7.51
CA TYR A 862 -19.56 4.47 7.17
C TYR A 862 -19.53 5.47 8.35
N LYS A 863 -20.46 5.35 9.31
CA LYS A 863 -20.51 6.15 10.54
C LYS A 863 -19.84 5.50 11.76
N GLY A 864 -19.19 4.33 11.61
CA GLY A 864 -18.45 3.65 12.68
C GLY A 864 -19.32 3.00 13.77
N MET A 865 -20.62 2.80 13.54
CA MET A 865 -21.58 2.35 14.56
C MET A 865 -22.02 0.89 14.38
N LEU A 866 -21.09 -0.02 14.09
CA LEU A 866 -21.41 -1.43 13.85
C LEU A 866 -21.53 -2.26 15.15
N GLU A 867 -20.77 -1.92 16.20
CA GLU A 867 -20.65 -2.72 17.43
C GLU A 867 -21.83 -2.59 18.40
N THR A 868 -22.74 -1.62 18.20
CA THR A 868 -23.93 -1.43 19.03
C THR A 868 -25.06 -2.41 18.73
N VAL A 869 -24.89 -3.31 17.75
CA VAL A 869 -25.87 -4.36 17.44
C VAL A 869 -25.52 -5.63 18.21
N LYS A 870 -26.00 -5.73 19.47
CA LYS A 870 -26.06 -7.03 20.15
C LYS A 870 -27.14 -7.90 19.52
N GLU A 871 -26.78 -9.15 19.24
CA GLU A 871 -27.67 -10.22 18.82
C GLU A 871 -28.77 -10.46 19.87
N SER A 872 -29.93 -9.83 19.74
CA SER A 872 -31.16 -10.32 20.38
C SER A 872 -32.42 -9.78 19.69
N ASP A 873 -33.40 -10.67 19.57
CA ASP A 873 -34.54 -10.68 18.66
C ASP A 873 -35.47 -9.44 18.61
N SER A 874 -35.90 -9.17 17.37
CA SER A 874 -37.22 -8.61 16.99
C SER A 874 -37.60 -7.21 17.46
N ALA A 875 -36.72 -6.23 17.25
CA ALA A 875 -37.04 -4.85 16.84
C ALA A 875 -35.75 -4.05 16.92
N GLY A 876 -34.89 -4.18 15.90
CA GLY A 876 -33.60 -3.50 15.82
C GLY A 876 -33.76 -1.99 15.68
N LEU A 877 -33.95 -1.28 16.79
CA LEU A 877 -34.17 0.16 16.83
C LEU A 877 -33.10 0.82 17.68
N VAL A 878 -32.12 1.46 17.03
CA VAL A 878 -31.25 2.46 17.64
C VAL A 878 -31.70 3.82 17.11
N CYS A 879 -32.00 4.73 18.03
CA CYS A 879 -32.44 6.09 17.71
C CYS A 879 -31.32 6.84 16.99
N GLY A 880 -31.57 7.23 15.74
CA GLY A 880 -30.81 8.29 15.09
C GLY A 880 -31.15 9.65 15.70
N ASP A 881 -30.40 10.67 15.31
CA ASP A 881 -30.43 12.07 15.73
C ASP A 881 -31.77 12.81 15.50
N GLY A 882 -32.86 12.07 15.24
CA GLY A 882 -34.19 12.57 14.97
C GLY A 882 -34.68 13.43 16.13
N TYR A 883 -34.66 14.74 15.93
CA TYR A 883 -35.12 15.76 16.87
C TYR A 883 -36.64 15.77 17.11
N GLY A 884 -37.36 14.67 16.82
CA GLY A 884 -38.81 14.61 16.89
C GLY A 884 -39.47 15.82 16.23
N ALA A 885 -38.90 16.29 15.11
CA ALA A 885 -39.28 17.59 14.57
C ALA A 885 -40.67 17.48 13.96
N LEU A 886 -41.52 18.44 14.29
CA LEU A 886 -42.90 18.47 13.83
C LEU A 886 -43.00 19.25 12.52
N PRO A 887 -44.03 18.97 11.68
CA PRO A 887 -44.34 19.84 10.56
C PRO A 887 -44.50 21.30 11.04
N GLY A 888 -43.82 22.23 10.38
CA GLY A 888 -43.74 23.63 10.80
C GLY A 888 -42.49 24.00 11.60
N ASP A 889 -41.69 23.04 12.08
CA ASP A 889 -40.41 23.35 12.72
C ASP A 889 -39.47 24.09 11.76
N GLN A 890 -38.78 25.10 12.29
CA GLN A 890 -37.92 25.97 11.49
C GLN A 890 -36.44 25.69 11.74
N TYR A 891 -35.67 25.59 10.65
CA TYR A 891 -34.23 25.39 10.64
C TYR A 891 -33.54 26.55 9.94
N ARG A 892 -32.54 27.15 10.59
CA ARG A 892 -31.70 28.18 9.99
C ARG A 892 -30.53 27.50 9.29
N VAL A 893 -30.58 27.43 7.97
CA VAL A 893 -29.45 27.07 7.11
C VAL A 893 -28.45 28.23 7.08
N LEU A 894 -27.18 27.92 7.32
CA LEU A 894 -26.06 28.84 7.33
C LEU A 894 -25.03 28.41 6.29
N LEU A 895 -24.74 29.28 5.32
CA LEU A 895 -23.60 29.17 4.42
C LEU A 895 -22.50 30.11 4.92
N ARG A 896 -21.33 29.55 5.23
CA ARG A 896 -20.11 30.33 5.51
C ARG A 896 -19.18 30.28 4.32
N VAL A 897 -18.71 31.43 3.87
CA VAL A 897 -17.76 31.58 2.76
C VAL A 897 -16.54 32.34 3.23
N THR A 898 -15.36 31.74 3.09
CA THR A 898 -14.09 32.38 3.49
C THR A 898 -12.97 31.95 2.54
N GLY A 899 -12.62 32.79 1.55
CA GLY A 899 -11.69 32.42 0.47
C GLY A 899 -12.25 31.26 -0.39
N LYS A 900 -11.42 30.26 -0.71
CA LYS A 900 -11.86 29.01 -1.38
C LYS A 900 -12.79 28.11 -0.53
N TRP A 901 -12.90 28.39 0.76
CA TRP A 901 -13.60 27.52 1.71
C TRP A 901 -15.08 27.88 1.81
N ARG A 902 -15.94 26.85 1.75
CA ARG A 902 -17.37 26.98 1.97
C ARG A 902 -17.85 25.89 2.91
N MET A 903 -18.74 26.26 3.82
CA MET A 903 -19.40 25.33 4.73
C MET A 903 -20.90 25.60 4.72
N VAL A 904 -21.69 24.52 4.71
CA VAL A 904 -23.14 24.56 4.95
C VAL A 904 -23.43 23.81 6.26
N SER A 905 -24.19 24.45 7.15
CA SER A 905 -24.69 23.88 8.41
C SER A 905 -26.12 24.37 8.68
N TRP A 906 -26.84 23.77 9.63
CA TRP A 906 -28.16 24.26 10.03
C TRP A 906 -28.50 24.02 11.51
N ASP A 907 -29.19 24.99 12.11
CA ASP A 907 -29.65 24.92 13.51
C ASP A 907 -31.18 24.97 13.59
N LYS A 908 -31.80 24.21 14.49
CA LYS A 908 -33.24 24.35 14.81
C LYS A 908 -33.49 25.69 15.53
N VAL A 909 -34.48 26.46 15.07
CA VAL A 909 -34.78 27.84 15.53
C VAL A 909 -35.99 27.89 16.45
N THR A 910 -37.11 27.30 16.02
CA THR A 910 -38.39 27.32 16.75
C THR A 910 -39.14 26.01 16.53
N SER A 911 -39.97 25.64 17.52
CA SER A 911 -40.99 24.61 17.38
C SER A 911 -42.36 25.28 17.37
N ILE A 912 -43.21 24.93 16.40
CA ILE A 912 -44.59 25.45 16.32
C ILE A 912 -45.52 24.48 17.08
N SER A 913 -46.54 25.01 17.78
CA SER A 913 -47.48 24.17 18.53
C SER A 913 -48.34 23.31 17.60
N GLU A 914 -48.71 22.11 18.07
CA GLU A 914 -49.52 21.11 17.34
C GLU A 914 -50.84 21.68 16.77
N ASP A 915 -51.37 22.76 17.34
CA ASP A 915 -52.65 23.36 16.93
C ASP A 915 -52.59 24.11 15.59
N ALA A 916 -51.40 24.37 15.04
CA ALA A 916 -51.20 25.05 13.75
C ALA A 916 -50.87 24.08 12.60
N LEU A 917 -51.07 22.77 12.79
CA LEU A 917 -50.80 21.76 11.77
C LEU A 917 -51.56 22.04 10.46
N ALA A 918 -50.80 22.10 9.37
CA ALA A 918 -51.31 22.32 8.03
C ALA A 918 -52.45 21.34 7.72
N THR A 919 -53.58 21.90 7.30
CA THR A 919 -54.71 21.13 6.80
C THR A 919 -54.28 20.33 5.56
N TYR A 920 -54.62 19.04 5.55
CA TYR A 920 -54.38 18.10 4.45
C TYR A 920 -54.53 18.75 3.08
N THR A 921 -53.45 18.80 2.29
CA THR A 921 -53.52 19.26 0.91
C THR A 921 -53.72 18.04 0.00
N PRO A 922 -54.86 17.92 -0.72
CA PRO A 922 -55.06 16.84 -1.68
C PRO A 922 -53.97 16.89 -2.75
N GLY A 923 -53.21 15.82 -2.93
CA GLY A 923 -52.20 15.68 -3.96
C GLY A 923 -52.72 14.92 -5.19
N THR A 924 -52.04 15.09 -6.32
CA THR A 924 -52.20 14.23 -7.50
C THR A 924 -51.26 13.04 -7.40
N TYR A 925 -51.71 11.85 -7.80
CA TYR A 925 -50.91 10.62 -7.69
C TYR A 925 -50.68 10.00 -9.06
N TYR A 926 -49.48 9.46 -9.25
CA TYR A 926 -49.04 8.85 -10.50
C TYR A 926 -48.44 7.49 -10.20
N VAL A 927 -48.65 6.53 -11.10
CA VAL A 927 -47.92 5.26 -11.09
C VAL A 927 -46.79 5.34 -12.10
N ALA A 928 -45.58 4.97 -11.69
CA ALA A 928 -44.45 4.73 -12.58
C ALA A 928 -44.11 3.25 -12.55
N GLY A 929 -44.25 2.57 -13.68
CA GLY A 929 -44.03 1.14 -13.77
C GLY A 929 -43.17 0.70 -14.95
N SER A 930 -42.57 -0.47 -14.81
CA SER A 930 -41.73 -1.14 -15.82
C SER A 930 -42.41 -1.25 -17.20
N TRP A 931 -43.73 -1.47 -17.23
CA TRP A 931 -44.54 -1.59 -18.46
C TRP A 931 -44.56 -0.34 -19.34
N LYS A 932 -44.27 0.84 -18.78
CA LYS A 932 -44.18 2.10 -19.53
C LYS A 932 -42.81 2.76 -19.37
N ARG A 933 -41.78 1.96 -19.10
CA ARG A 933 -40.40 2.44 -18.90
C ARG A 933 -40.33 3.53 -17.82
N TRP A 934 -41.05 3.33 -16.72
CA TRP A 934 -41.09 4.26 -15.58
C TRP A 934 -41.65 5.66 -15.92
N ALA A 935 -42.35 5.82 -17.05
CA ALA A 935 -43.09 7.05 -17.32
C ALA A 935 -44.28 7.20 -16.37
N LEU A 936 -44.49 8.42 -15.84
CA LEU A 936 -45.57 8.73 -14.91
C LEU A 936 -46.94 8.63 -15.58
N GLU A 937 -47.84 7.86 -14.99
CA GLU A 937 -49.22 7.70 -15.41
C GLU A 937 -50.17 8.16 -14.31
N GLU A 938 -51.02 9.15 -14.59
CA GLU A 938 -51.90 9.76 -13.59
C GLU A 938 -52.98 8.79 -13.12
N MET A 939 -53.14 8.67 -11.80
CA MET A 939 -54.22 7.92 -11.18
C MET A 939 -55.47 8.78 -11.10
N THR A 940 -56.63 8.18 -11.37
CA THR A 940 -57.93 8.85 -11.25
C THR A 940 -58.50 8.65 -9.86
N GLN A 941 -58.93 9.74 -9.23
CA GLN A 941 -59.58 9.69 -7.93
C GLN A 941 -60.95 9.01 -8.05
N ASP A 942 -61.24 8.06 -7.15
CA ASP A 942 -62.55 7.44 -7.06
C ASP A 942 -63.52 8.41 -6.35
N PRO A 943 -64.57 8.93 -7.01
CA PRO A 943 -65.46 9.91 -6.41
C PRO A 943 -66.33 9.32 -5.29
N SER A 944 -66.39 8.00 -5.14
CA SER A 944 -67.22 7.31 -4.15
C SER A 944 -66.47 6.96 -2.85
N ILE A 945 -65.14 6.93 -2.86
CA ILE A 945 -64.30 6.55 -1.72
C ILE A 945 -63.26 7.64 -1.46
N PRO A 946 -63.33 8.37 -0.32
CA PRO A 946 -62.36 9.41 0.00
C PRO A 946 -60.92 8.89 0.01
N GLY A 947 -60.03 9.63 -0.64
CA GLY A 947 -58.59 9.36 -0.67
C GLY A 947 -58.17 8.16 -1.51
N LEU A 948 -59.07 7.50 -2.25
CA LEU A 948 -58.76 6.39 -3.13
C LEU A 948 -58.48 6.86 -4.57
N TYR A 949 -57.38 6.38 -5.13
CA TYR A 949 -56.94 6.65 -6.49
C TYR A 949 -56.71 5.33 -7.22
N LYS A 950 -57.12 5.25 -8.49
CA LYS A 950 -57.03 4.04 -9.31
C LYS A 950 -56.43 4.31 -10.67
N ILE A 951 -55.73 3.33 -11.22
CA ILE A 951 -55.30 3.31 -12.61
C ILE A 951 -55.32 1.89 -13.15
N GLU A 952 -55.80 1.70 -14.38
CA GLU A 952 -55.66 0.44 -15.10
C GLU A 952 -54.39 0.49 -15.96
N VAL A 953 -53.48 -0.45 -15.73
CA VAL A 953 -52.24 -0.61 -16.48
C VAL A 953 -52.22 -1.95 -17.20
N ARG A 954 -51.38 -2.07 -18.24
CA ARG A 954 -51.22 -3.31 -19.00
C ARG A 954 -49.79 -3.80 -18.94
N LEU A 955 -49.60 -5.02 -18.43
CA LEU A 955 -48.27 -5.61 -18.25
C LEU A 955 -47.62 -5.95 -19.59
N MET A 956 -46.34 -5.62 -19.72
CA MET A 956 -45.53 -5.92 -20.93
C MET A 956 -44.65 -7.17 -20.76
N SER A 957 -44.45 -7.62 -19.51
CA SER A 957 -43.74 -8.85 -19.14
C SER A 957 -44.60 -9.72 -18.23
N ASP A 958 -44.07 -10.87 -17.84
CA ASP A 958 -44.54 -11.73 -16.76
C ASP A 958 -44.45 -11.07 -15.36
N ILE A 959 -43.58 -10.07 -15.19
CA ILE A 959 -43.42 -9.31 -13.95
C ILE A 959 -43.54 -7.81 -14.25
N GLY A 960 -44.30 -7.09 -13.41
CA GLY A 960 -44.47 -5.65 -13.49
C GLY A 960 -44.09 -4.94 -12.19
N ASP A 961 -42.93 -4.29 -12.17
CA ASP A 961 -42.52 -3.44 -11.03
C ASP A 961 -43.13 -2.05 -11.11
N PHE A 962 -43.52 -1.47 -9.98
CA PHE A 962 -43.98 -0.08 -9.91
C PHE A 962 -43.74 0.64 -8.57
N GLN A 963 -43.86 1.97 -8.64
CA GLN A 963 -43.90 2.88 -7.51
C GLN A 963 -45.02 3.92 -7.70
N ILE A 964 -45.40 4.60 -6.62
CA ILE A 964 -46.39 5.68 -6.65
C ILE A 964 -45.69 6.99 -6.37
N VAL A 965 -45.86 7.96 -7.27
CA VAL A 965 -45.22 9.28 -7.21
C VAL A 965 -46.30 10.33 -6.99
N ARG A 966 -46.11 11.20 -5.99
CA ARG A 966 -47.01 12.32 -5.72
C ARG A 966 -46.59 13.56 -6.50
N ASP A 967 -47.56 14.29 -7.05
CA ASP A 967 -47.41 15.61 -7.67
C ASP A 967 -46.34 15.69 -8.77
N LYS A 968 -46.07 14.56 -9.45
CA LYS A 968 -44.99 14.37 -10.45
C LYS A 968 -43.59 14.68 -9.91
N ASP A 969 -43.40 14.60 -8.60
CA ASP A 969 -42.16 14.91 -7.92
C ASP A 969 -41.49 13.61 -7.47
N TRP A 970 -40.37 13.25 -8.10
CA TRP A 970 -39.60 12.04 -7.77
C TRP A 970 -38.89 12.13 -6.41
N SER A 971 -39.00 13.26 -5.72
CA SER A 971 -38.65 13.36 -4.30
C SER A 971 -39.77 12.94 -3.36
N GLN A 972 -40.97 12.67 -3.88
CA GLN A 972 -42.17 12.28 -3.13
C GLN A 972 -42.73 10.93 -3.61
N VAL A 973 -41.95 9.87 -3.45
CA VAL A 973 -42.27 8.50 -3.89
C VAL A 973 -42.71 7.65 -2.70
N PHE A 974 -43.80 6.90 -2.88
CA PHE A 974 -44.22 5.84 -1.98
C PHE A 974 -43.72 4.50 -2.52
N PHE A 975 -43.22 3.66 -1.62
CA PHE A 975 -42.62 2.36 -1.93
C PHE A 975 -42.80 1.37 -0.77
N PRO A 976 -42.70 0.05 -1.03
CA PRO A 976 -42.85 -0.97 0.01
C PRO A 976 -41.57 -1.22 0.82
N ASN A 977 -41.77 -1.75 2.04
CA ASN A 977 -40.77 -2.40 2.89
C ASN A 977 -41.27 -3.82 3.24
N PRO A 978 -40.55 -4.92 2.93
CA PRO A 978 -39.19 -5.01 2.38
C PRO A 978 -39.09 -4.82 0.84
N TYR A 979 -37.87 -4.89 0.30
CA TYR A 979 -37.58 -4.86 -1.14
C TYR A 979 -38.41 -5.92 -1.88
N TYR A 980 -38.98 -5.55 -3.04
CA TYR A 980 -39.82 -6.40 -3.89
C TYR A 980 -41.02 -7.03 -3.17
N ALA A 981 -42.00 -6.20 -2.80
CA ALA A 981 -43.24 -6.69 -2.21
C ALA A 981 -44.19 -7.23 -3.29
N GLY A 982 -44.47 -8.53 -3.24
CA GLY A 982 -45.44 -9.22 -4.11
C GLY A 982 -46.89 -9.12 -3.63
N ASP A 983 -47.15 -8.43 -2.52
CA ASP A 983 -48.49 -8.18 -1.98
C ASP A 983 -48.67 -6.72 -1.54
N GLY A 984 -49.94 -6.32 -1.40
CA GLY A 984 -50.33 -4.96 -1.00
C GLY A 984 -50.32 -4.71 0.52
N ASP A 985 -49.94 -5.72 1.32
CA ASP A 985 -49.93 -5.65 2.78
C ASP A 985 -48.55 -5.21 3.34
N ALA A 986 -47.54 -5.09 2.48
CA ALA A 986 -46.24 -4.53 2.83
C ALA A 986 -46.36 -3.12 3.44
N GLU A 987 -45.47 -2.82 4.39
CA GLU A 987 -45.39 -1.50 5.01
C GLU A 987 -45.04 -0.45 3.95
N ILE A 988 -45.84 0.62 3.88
CA ILE A 988 -45.69 1.68 2.87
C ILE A 988 -44.86 2.83 3.45
N LEU A 989 -43.63 2.95 2.98
CA LEU A 989 -42.73 4.06 3.31
C LEU A 989 -42.92 5.24 2.34
N GLY A 990 -42.30 6.38 2.66
CA GLY A 990 -42.43 7.62 1.88
C GLY A 990 -43.47 8.62 2.44
N PRO A 991 -43.81 9.69 1.70
CA PRO A 991 -43.22 10.06 0.42
C PRO A 991 -41.75 10.48 0.60
N ASP A 992 -40.84 9.80 -0.09
CA ASP A 992 -39.39 10.02 -0.04
C ASP A 992 -38.77 9.92 -1.44
N THR A 993 -37.53 10.38 -1.60
CA THR A 993 -36.81 10.31 -2.88
C THR A 993 -36.43 8.87 -3.20
N VAL A 994 -36.60 8.48 -4.46
CA VAL A 994 -36.28 7.16 -5.06
C VAL A 994 -35.23 6.37 -4.29
N VAL A 995 -35.63 5.21 -3.75
CA VAL A 995 -34.70 4.17 -3.30
C VAL A 995 -34.68 3.10 -4.37
N GLU A 996 -33.50 2.89 -4.97
CA GLU A 996 -33.31 1.94 -6.06
C GLU A 996 -33.64 0.51 -5.56
N GLY A 997 -34.57 -0.17 -6.23
CA GLY A 997 -34.97 -1.55 -5.91
C GLY A 997 -36.16 -1.72 -4.95
N GLN A 998 -36.67 -0.67 -4.31
CA GLN A 998 -37.88 -0.77 -3.47
C GLN A 998 -39.14 -0.54 -4.30
N THR A 999 -39.70 -1.61 -4.84
CA THR A 999 -40.85 -1.57 -5.77
C THR A 999 -41.89 -2.59 -5.38
N TRP A 1000 -43.16 -2.32 -5.68
CA TRP A 1000 -44.20 -3.35 -5.66
C TRP A 1000 -44.07 -4.17 -6.94
N CYS A 1001 -44.21 -5.48 -6.81
CA CYS A 1001 -44.07 -6.44 -7.90
C CYS A 1001 -45.44 -7.06 -8.21
N ILE A 1002 -45.85 -6.97 -9.47
CA ILE A 1002 -47.09 -7.57 -9.97
C ILE A 1002 -46.73 -8.78 -10.84
N ASP A 1003 -47.04 -9.98 -10.36
CA ASP A 1003 -46.95 -11.21 -11.16
C ASP A 1003 -48.13 -11.34 -12.13
N GLY A 1004 -47.86 -11.62 -13.40
CA GLY A 1004 -48.88 -11.77 -14.43
C GLY A 1004 -48.37 -12.41 -15.72
N ARG A 1005 -49.12 -12.22 -16.81
CA ARG A 1005 -48.71 -12.59 -18.17
C ARG A 1005 -48.66 -11.34 -19.04
N PRO A 1006 -47.74 -11.28 -20.03
CA PRO A 1006 -47.71 -10.17 -20.98
C PRO A 1006 -49.08 -9.97 -21.65
N GLY A 1007 -49.65 -8.78 -21.51
CA GLY A 1007 -51.00 -8.44 -21.96
C GLY A 1007 -52.08 -8.39 -20.87
N ASP A 1008 -51.78 -8.84 -19.64
CA ASP A 1008 -52.70 -8.72 -18.51
C ASP A 1008 -53.01 -7.25 -18.19
N LYS A 1009 -54.28 -6.94 -17.97
CA LYS A 1009 -54.74 -5.65 -17.44
C LYS A 1009 -54.89 -5.75 -15.93
N VAL A 1010 -54.31 -4.78 -15.23
CA VAL A 1010 -54.26 -4.75 -13.77
C VAL A 1010 -54.69 -3.36 -13.32
N THR A 1011 -55.66 -3.30 -12.41
CA THR A 1011 -56.05 -2.04 -11.77
C THR A 1011 -55.30 -1.90 -10.46
N ILE A 1012 -54.45 -0.87 -10.37
CA ILE A 1012 -53.70 -0.50 -9.18
C ILE A 1012 -54.50 0.55 -8.42
N SER A 1013 -54.71 0.32 -7.13
CA SER A 1013 -55.45 1.16 -6.21
C SER A 1013 -54.53 1.66 -5.09
N PHE A 1014 -54.49 2.97 -4.87
CA PHE A 1014 -53.78 3.62 -3.78
C PHE A 1014 -54.75 4.42 -2.94
N GLN A 1015 -54.83 4.13 -1.65
CA GLN A 1015 -55.67 4.86 -0.71
C GLN A 1015 -54.81 5.56 0.34
N ARG A 1016 -55.08 6.85 0.57
CA ARG A 1016 -54.44 7.65 1.61
C ARG A 1016 -55.52 8.39 2.41
N THR A 1017 -55.68 8.04 3.68
CA THR A 1017 -56.64 8.64 4.61
C THR A 1017 -55.95 9.07 5.91
N TYR A 1018 -56.64 9.91 6.69
CA TYR A 1018 -56.16 10.34 8.01
C TYR A 1018 -57.19 9.92 9.05
N GLU A 1019 -56.81 9.00 9.94
CA GLU A 1019 -57.69 8.47 10.99
C GLU A 1019 -57.00 8.66 12.35
N GLY A 1020 -57.67 9.35 13.29
CA GLY A 1020 -57.16 9.51 14.66
C GLY A 1020 -55.82 10.25 14.81
N GLY A 1021 -55.51 11.18 13.91
CA GLY A 1021 -54.24 11.91 13.91
C GLY A 1021 -53.06 11.14 13.28
N ARG A 1022 -53.31 9.95 12.72
CA ARG A 1022 -52.32 9.16 11.98
C ARG A 1022 -52.73 9.00 10.52
N GLU A 1023 -51.73 9.04 9.66
CA GLU A 1023 -51.89 8.75 8.25
C GLU A 1023 -52.00 7.24 8.02
N VAL A 1024 -53.04 6.81 7.31
CA VAL A 1024 -53.23 5.42 6.88
C VAL A 1024 -53.06 5.35 5.37
N ARG A 1025 -52.20 4.44 4.93
CA ARG A 1025 -51.87 4.23 3.51
C ARG A 1025 -52.15 2.79 3.15
N LYS A 1026 -52.70 2.57 1.96
CA LYS A 1026 -52.95 1.22 1.44
C LYS A 1026 -52.69 1.18 -0.07
N VAL A 1027 -51.97 0.17 -0.52
CA VAL A 1027 -51.79 -0.13 -1.95
C VAL A 1027 -52.37 -1.51 -2.20
N SER A 1028 -53.07 -1.68 -3.31
CA SER A 1028 -53.58 -2.99 -3.74
C SER A 1028 -53.69 -3.02 -5.26
N TRP A 1029 -53.66 -4.20 -5.85
CA TRP A 1029 -53.87 -4.34 -7.28
C TRP A 1029 -54.67 -5.61 -7.58
N GLU A 1030 -55.50 -5.54 -8.60
CA GLU A 1030 -56.32 -6.67 -9.04
C GLU A 1030 -56.28 -6.80 -10.56
N ARG A 1031 -56.26 -8.04 -11.05
CA ARG A 1031 -56.28 -8.32 -12.49
C ARG A 1031 -57.69 -8.15 -13.03
N THR A 1032 -57.87 -7.23 -13.97
CA THR A 1032 -59.17 -6.86 -14.55
C THR A 1032 -59.41 -7.43 -15.95
N GLY A 1033 -58.36 -7.91 -16.65
CA GLY A 1033 -58.51 -8.48 -17.99
C GLY A 1033 -57.22 -9.00 -18.62
N HIS A 1034 -57.27 -9.31 -19.92
CA HIS A 1034 -56.12 -9.69 -20.74
C HIS A 1034 -56.33 -9.31 -22.21
N ASP A 1035 -55.41 -8.54 -22.77
CA ASP A 1035 -55.35 -8.18 -24.19
C ASP A 1035 -54.00 -8.67 -24.75
N ALA A 1036 -54.04 -9.53 -25.77
CA ALA A 1036 -52.82 -10.07 -26.36
C ALA A 1036 -51.93 -8.96 -26.95
N LEU A 1037 -50.66 -8.92 -26.53
CA LEU A 1037 -49.67 -7.99 -27.09
C LEU A 1037 -49.46 -8.24 -28.59
N THR A 1038 -49.40 -7.16 -29.35
CA THR A 1038 -49.03 -7.16 -30.77
C THR A 1038 -47.58 -7.63 -30.96
N ILE A 1039 -47.23 -8.03 -32.19
CA ILE A 1039 -45.86 -8.46 -32.54
C ILE A 1039 -44.83 -7.37 -32.19
N THR A 1040 -45.17 -6.10 -32.44
CA THR A 1040 -44.32 -4.94 -32.15
C THR A 1040 -44.15 -4.73 -30.64
N GLU A 1041 -45.21 -4.90 -29.85
CA GLU A 1041 -45.18 -4.79 -28.39
C GLU A 1041 -44.38 -5.93 -27.75
N ARG A 1042 -44.50 -7.16 -28.26
CA ARG A 1042 -43.66 -8.30 -27.84
C ARG A 1042 -42.18 -8.07 -28.14
N TRP A 1043 -41.87 -7.54 -29.32
CA TRP A 1043 -40.49 -7.22 -29.71
C TRP A 1043 -39.90 -6.11 -28.82
N MET A 1044 -40.67 -5.06 -28.52
CA MET A 1044 -40.25 -4.00 -27.61
C MET A 1044 -40.03 -4.49 -26.17
N ALA A 1045 -40.77 -5.51 -25.72
CA ALA A 1045 -40.60 -6.13 -24.40
C ALA A 1045 -39.32 -6.99 -24.31
N THR A 1046 -38.91 -7.67 -25.39
CA THR A 1046 -37.74 -8.58 -25.39
C THR A 1046 -36.39 -7.91 -25.70
N SER A 1047 -36.37 -6.72 -26.29
CA SER A 1047 -35.15 -6.13 -26.89
C SER A 1047 -34.20 -5.41 -25.91
N ARG A 1048 -34.48 -5.39 -24.61
CA ARG A 1048 -33.63 -4.76 -23.57
C ARG A 1048 -33.82 -5.46 -22.21
N ARG A 1049 -33.39 -6.72 -22.10
CA ARG A 1049 -32.94 -7.25 -20.82
C ARG A 1049 -31.57 -6.65 -20.50
#